data_AF-A0A9D8X4P1-F1
#
_entry.id   AF-A0A9D8X4P1-F1
#
_cell.length_a   1.000
_cell.length_b   1.000
_cell.length_c   1.000
_cell.angle_alpha   90.00
_cell.angle_beta   90.00
_cell.angle_gamma   90.00
#
_symmetry.space_group_name_H-M   'P 1'
#
loop_
_entity.id
_entity.type
_entity.pdbx_description
1 polymer ?
#
loop_
_entity_poly.entity_id
_entity_poly.type
_entity_poly.pdbx_seq_one_letter_code
_entity_poly.pdbx_strand_id
1 'polypeptide(L)'
;MVIKDILNKIKEALEELKLYWNQPRPGEYVPYKEVIMLSVGWMALLMSVQWTIGFGVGNQFTGMTLGMNNNQLLVMGYICQAIGYVTTPLNAWIVDNLRSKDGKYRVYIKLAIPSMVLTLLSLWLPYEQVRDAHQPFTQYIMIAMLFVMGQVQGYVQSWVQTGVTNMVHVMTPNTQERTKIMAITSIIYSLGYSINNIYFPLMVDVLSDNGDKYNMTYFRGSYTPVALLMPLVLLAYFGTKERLVLPKSRITKMSFTSSLRAVAGNKIFWIKCADGWNNFLEGAKGNIWDWLVYRAHIMKSTTYGVLNTISYNANFWGMLFSPWFIKKFGKKKIKIFKNIVQIFLIASYFLFYKSPLAGVGLFIVYTLDRFVDTYNVIDSAIESDMRDNQQYLIGERIDGAFGFVSTYAGGAINAVTSLFVPWIYKKKGFDGNDYSVLDVYVNYDERLPLSKQTKNPNCVLYSLMDTLLVVSIIGAAIDVLPWFLYDISETGQKSMIRAIRIRTLVEDNGTENLDDGAYIEGCEAVFKAKKYYGLEKDATTKDILKQAKALPSTTEAEKELRSQAIKNAKERLAKAEEHNEEVEIADFVIHELTRFENDFGKKQIELCRLIVSGGPQNFYQCAEEAQRLAIELPISEIKEERTWRKQEIRNAKALLKSEKLARKYYPDGIIPFDNQDYEDAYNLPDGTREEAKLRRKLMRKLSKERDRYGVVAAPYLSAKRTLDLYEGYKNIDEITADYETVVNNRNERLEKERKEQERLEQERKNDRKGKEASRRLRK
;
A
#
# COMPACT_ATOMS: atom_id res chain seq x y z
N MET A 1 6.07 -1.64 42.96
CA MET A 1 5.80 -0.35 42.26
C MET A 1 5.59 -0.56 40.76
N VAL A 2 6.55 -1.17 40.04
CA VAL A 2 6.50 -1.40 38.57
C VAL A 2 5.25 -2.14 38.07
N ILE A 3 4.77 -3.19 38.77
CA ILE A 3 3.57 -3.94 38.35
C ILE A 3 2.29 -3.09 38.51
N LYS A 4 2.19 -2.27 39.57
CA LYS A 4 1.05 -1.34 39.77
C LYS A 4 1.05 -0.25 38.68
N ASP A 5 2.21 0.29 38.32
CA ASP A 5 2.32 1.26 37.22
C ASP A 5 1.97 0.65 35.87
N ILE A 6 2.36 -0.60 35.60
CA ILE A 6 1.96 -1.31 34.38
C ILE A 6 0.45 -1.54 34.37
N LEU A 7 -0.14 -2.01 35.47
CA LEU A 7 -1.59 -2.22 35.58
C LEU A 7 -2.39 -0.92 35.43
N ASN A 8 -1.89 0.19 35.98
CA ASN A 8 -2.51 1.50 35.82
C ASN A 8 -2.42 1.97 34.36
N LYS A 9 -1.26 1.83 33.71
CA LYS A 9 -1.11 2.13 32.27
C LYS A 9 -2.00 1.28 31.37
N ILE A 10 -2.20 0.00 31.72
CA ILE A 10 -3.12 -0.89 31.00
C ILE A 10 -4.56 -0.42 31.19
N LYS A 11 -4.97 -0.04 32.41
CA LYS A 11 -6.30 0.51 32.68
C LYS A 11 -6.53 1.82 31.92
N GLU A 12 -5.59 2.75 31.97
CA GLU A 12 -5.64 4.01 31.22
C GLU A 12 -5.76 3.76 29.71
N ALA A 13 -4.98 2.83 29.15
CA ALA A 13 -5.07 2.46 27.75
C ALA A 13 -6.42 1.83 27.37
N LEU A 14 -7.01 1.01 28.26
CA LEU A 14 -8.34 0.43 28.05
C LEU A 14 -9.45 1.47 28.14
N GLU A 15 -9.35 2.43 29.07
CA GLU A 15 -10.27 3.56 29.18
C GLU A 15 -10.18 4.46 27.95
N GLU A 16 -8.97 4.74 27.47
CA GLU A 16 -8.72 5.50 26.26
C GLU A 16 -9.26 4.78 25.00
N LEU A 17 -9.04 3.47 24.88
CA LEU A 17 -9.58 2.66 23.79
C LEU A 17 -11.11 2.65 23.80
N LYS A 18 -11.73 2.62 24.98
CA LYS A 18 -13.18 2.70 25.14
C LYS A 18 -13.71 4.09 24.77
N LEU A 19 -13.01 5.15 25.15
CA LEU A 19 -13.38 6.53 24.83
C LEU A 19 -13.32 6.82 23.33
N TYR A 20 -12.29 6.32 22.63
CA TYR A 20 -12.05 6.55 21.20
C TYR A 20 -12.44 5.35 20.33
N TRP A 21 -13.35 4.50 20.81
CA TRP A 21 -13.82 3.35 20.05
C TRP A 21 -14.66 3.76 18.85
N ASN A 22 -15.64 4.63 19.07
CA ASN A 22 -16.57 5.11 18.02
C ASN A 22 -16.21 6.50 17.49
N GLN A 23 -15.28 7.22 18.12
CA GLN A 23 -14.84 8.56 17.74
C GLN A 23 -13.31 8.62 17.60
N PRO A 24 -12.78 9.40 16.66
CA PRO A 24 -11.34 9.56 16.53
C PRO A 24 -10.75 10.36 17.70
N ARG A 25 -9.45 10.18 17.95
CA ARG A 25 -8.71 11.02 18.90
C ARG A 25 -8.58 12.45 18.38
N PRO A 26 -8.40 13.45 19.25
CA PRO A 26 -8.09 14.82 18.80
C PRO A 26 -6.87 14.82 17.86
N GLY A 27 -7.04 15.34 16.64
CA GLY A 27 -6.00 15.37 15.59
C GLY A 27 -5.87 14.09 14.74
N GLU A 28 -6.68 13.07 15.00
CA GLU A 28 -6.81 11.84 14.19
C GLU A 28 -8.17 11.83 13.47
N TYR A 29 -8.29 11.05 12.39
CA TYR A 29 -9.47 11.01 11.52
C TYR A 29 -10.27 9.71 11.67
N VAL A 30 -9.64 8.67 12.21
CA VAL A 30 -10.14 7.30 12.20
C VAL A 30 -10.33 6.79 13.63
N PRO A 31 -11.54 6.34 14.00
CA PRO A 31 -11.78 5.71 15.30
C PRO A 31 -11.22 4.28 15.34
N TYR A 32 -10.91 3.77 16.54
CA TYR A 32 -10.33 2.43 16.68
C TYR A 32 -11.18 1.31 16.11
N LYS A 33 -12.50 1.45 16.15
CA LYS A 33 -13.43 0.50 15.54
C LYS A 33 -13.20 0.34 14.04
N GLU A 34 -12.95 1.42 13.30
CA GLU A 34 -12.69 1.34 11.85
C GLU A 34 -11.38 0.59 11.57
N VAL A 35 -10.34 0.85 12.36
CA VAL A 35 -9.04 0.17 12.27
C VAL A 35 -9.21 -1.34 12.48
N ILE A 36 -9.93 -1.75 13.53
CA ILE A 36 -10.13 -3.17 13.84
C ILE A 36 -11.00 -3.86 12.79
N MET A 37 -12.06 -3.21 12.30
CA MET A 37 -12.92 -3.78 11.26
C MET A 37 -12.17 -4.00 9.95
N LEU A 38 -11.31 -3.05 9.55
CA LEU A 38 -10.40 -3.24 8.41
C LEU A 38 -9.44 -4.41 8.65
N SER A 39 -8.86 -4.45 9.84
CA SER A 39 -7.86 -5.45 10.21
C SER A 39 -8.41 -6.87 10.20
N VAL A 40 -9.60 -7.07 10.78
CA VAL A 40 -10.30 -8.37 10.79
C VAL A 40 -10.76 -8.74 9.37
N GLY A 41 -11.23 -7.78 8.58
CA GLY A 41 -11.57 -8.02 7.18
C GLY A 41 -10.36 -8.45 6.35
N TRP A 42 -9.18 -7.87 6.59
CA TRP A 42 -7.93 -8.26 5.94
C TRP A 42 -7.42 -9.62 6.44
N MET A 43 -7.53 -9.90 7.74
CA MET A 43 -7.25 -11.23 8.29
C MET A 43 -8.11 -12.31 7.61
N ALA A 44 -9.42 -12.07 7.50
CA ALA A 44 -10.34 -12.97 6.83
C ALA A 44 -9.95 -13.16 5.36
N LEU A 45 -9.57 -12.08 4.66
CA LEU A 45 -9.08 -12.17 3.28
C LEU A 45 -7.86 -13.10 3.19
N LEU A 46 -6.85 -12.93 4.05
CA LEU A 46 -5.65 -13.78 4.02
C LEU A 46 -5.93 -15.23 4.38
N MET A 47 -6.91 -15.48 5.24
CA MET A 47 -7.38 -16.83 5.50
C MET A 47 -8.03 -17.41 4.23
N SER A 48 -8.91 -16.65 3.60
CA SER A 48 -9.86 -17.13 2.58
C SER A 48 -9.41 -17.04 1.12
N VAL A 49 -8.31 -16.33 0.81
CA VAL A 49 -7.70 -16.30 -0.52
C VAL A 49 -7.11 -17.66 -0.83
N GLN A 50 -7.48 -18.20 -2.00
CA GLN A 50 -7.08 -19.54 -2.43
C GLN A 50 -6.14 -19.47 -3.61
N TRP A 51 -4.86 -19.75 -3.36
CA TRP A 51 -3.82 -19.84 -4.40
C TRP A 51 -3.74 -21.21 -5.09
N THR A 52 -4.67 -22.12 -4.79
CA THR A 52 -4.56 -23.53 -5.16
C THR A 52 -4.85 -23.86 -6.62
N ILE A 53 -5.74 -23.12 -7.29
CA ILE A 53 -5.98 -23.31 -8.74
C ILE A 53 -4.94 -22.49 -9.52
N GLY A 54 -3.75 -23.06 -9.67
CA GLY A 54 -2.66 -22.49 -10.43
C GLY A 54 -2.08 -23.49 -11.43
N PHE A 55 -1.46 -22.99 -12.49
CA PHE A 55 -0.88 -23.79 -13.57
C PHE A 55 0.66 -23.78 -13.52
N GLY A 56 1.25 -23.65 -12.34
CA GLY A 56 2.70 -23.72 -12.16
C GLY A 56 3.20 -25.17 -12.09
N VAL A 57 4.38 -25.45 -12.64
CA VAL A 57 5.09 -26.72 -12.43
C VAL A 57 5.41 -26.83 -10.94
N GLY A 58 4.74 -27.75 -10.23
CA GLY A 58 4.80 -27.85 -8.76
C GLY A 58 3.49 -27.52 -8.03
N ASN A 59 2.43 -27.10 -8.75
CA ASN A 59 1.11 -26.98 -8.14
C ASN A 59 0.57 -28.38 -7.76
N GLN A 60 0.38 -28.59 -6.46
CA GLN A 60 -0.04 -29.88 -5.90
C GLN A 60 -1.48 -30.25 -6.28
N PHE A 61 -2.37 -29.26 -6.44
CA PHE A 61 -3.77 -29.50 -6.79
C PHE A 61 -3.93 -29.91 -8.26
N THR A 62 -3.46 -29.08 -9.19
CA THR A 62 -3.64 -29.34 -10.64
C THR A 62 -2.74 -30.46 -11.14
N GLY A 63 -1.52 -30.59 -10.59
CA GLY A 63 -0.59 -31.66 -10.91
C GLY A 63 -0.91 -32.97 -10.20
N MET A 64 -0.68 -33.03 -8.89
CA MET A 64 -0.68 -34.29 -8.14
C MET A 64 -2.10 -34.84 -7.89
N THR A 65 -3.10 -33.98 -7.67
CA THR A 65 -4.49 -34.42 -7.43
C THR A 65 -5.27 -34.65 -8.72
N LEU A 66 -5.22 -33.71 -9.67
CA LEU A 66 -5.99 -33.80 -10.91
C LEU A 66 -5.25 -34.54 -12.04
N GLY A 67 -3.96 -34.80 -11.90
CA GLY A 67 -3.18 -35.62 -12.84
C GLY A 67 -2.76 -34.88 -14.11
N MET A 68 -2.57 -33.56 -14.06
CA MET A 68 -1.97 -32.83 -15.19
C MET A 68 -0.46 -33.10 -15.27
N ASN A 69 0.03 -33.37 -16.47
CA ASN A 69 1.46 -33.58 -16.70
C ASN A 69 2.23 -32.24 -16.59
N ASN A 70 3.52 -32.31 -16.23
CA ASN A 70 4.37 -31.13 -16.10
C ASN A 70 4.40 -30.24 -17.36
N ASN A 71 4.39 -30.84 -18.55
CA ASN A 71 4.34 -30.09 -19.81
C ASN A 71 3.01 -29.34 -19.99
N GLN A 72 1.88 -29.96 -19.59
CA GLN A 72 0.57 -29.31 -19.66
C GLN A 72 0.51 -28.13 -18.69
N LEU A 73 1.00 -28.32 -17.46
CA LEU A 73 1.10 -27.24 -16.47
C LEU A 73 1.97 -26.10 -17.00
N LEU A 74 3.17 -26.40 -17.50
CA LEU A 74 4.09 -25.40 -18.05
C LEU A 74 3.48 -24.58 -19.21
N VAL A 75 2.83 -25.24 -20.17
CA VAL A 75 2.14 -24.56 -21.27
C VAL A 75 1.01 -23.66 -20.75
N MET A 76 0.18 -24.18 -19.85
CA MET A 76 -0.91 -23.41 -19.24
C MET A 76 -0.38 -22.23 -18.41
N GLY A 77 0.75 -22.40 -17.73
CA GLY A 77 1.44 -21.34 -17.01
C GLY A 77 1.89 -20.21 -17.93
N TYR A 78 2.42 -20.51 -19.12
CA TYR A 78 2.76 -19.50 -20.12
C TYR A 78 1.53 -18.81 -20.71
N ILE A 79 0.43 -19.54 -20.96
CA ILE A 79 -0.83 -18.94 -21.42
C ILE A 79 -1.37 -17.98 -20.36
N CYS A 80 -1.38 -18.37 -19.08
CA CYS A 80 -1.78 -17.50 -17.97
C CYS A 80 -0.93 -16.23 -17.91
N GLN A 81 0.39 -16.33 -18.10
CA GLN A 81 1.29 -15.18 -18.14
C GLN A 81 0.99 -14.25 -19.34
N ALA A 82 0.77 -14.82 -20.52
CA ALA A 82 0.42 -14.06 -21.72
C ALA A 82 -0.89 -13.27 -21.55
N ILE A 83 -1.90 -13.88 -20.93
CA ILE A 83 -3.16 -13.19 -20.60
C ILE A 83 -2.94 -12.13 -19.53
N GLY A 84 -2.13 -12.42 -18.52
CA GLY A 84 -1.69 -11.44 -17.52
C GLY A 84 -1.11 -10.18 -18.15
N TYR A 85 -0.35 -10.33 -19.26
CA TYR A 85 0.19 -9.20 -20.01
C TYR A 85 -0.87 -8.26 -20.65
N VAL A 86 -2.12 -8.73 -20.76
CA VAL A 86 -3.25 -7.94 -21.27
C VAL A 86 -4.16 -7.47 -20.15
N THR A 87 -4.36 -8.28 -19.11
CA THR A 87 -5.35 -7.98 -18.06
C THR A 87 -4.82 -7.08 -16.95
N THR A 88 -3.51 -7.10 -16.66
CA THR A 88 -2.93 -6.15 -15.70
C THR A 88 -3.10 -4.67 -16.09
N PRO A 89 -2.85 -4.23 -17.35
CA PRO A 89 -3.03 -2.82 -17.73
C PRO A 89 -4.50 -2.43 -17.70
N LEU A 90 -5.38 -3.35 -18.08
CA LEU A 90 -6.82 -3.16 -17.97
C LEU A 90 -7.23 -2.95 -16.52
N ASN A 91 -6.74 -3.79 -15.60
CA ASN A 91 -7.00 -3.64 -14.16
C ASN A 91 -6.47 -2.32 -13.61
N ALA A 92 -5.24 -1.92 -13.96
CA ALA A 92 -4.69 -0.63 -13.56
C ALA A 92 -5.55 0.55 -14.05
N TRP A 93 -6.00 0.49 -15.31
CA TRP A 93 -6.88 1.49 -15.89
C TRP A 93 -8.26 1.54 -15.22
N ILE A 94 -8.85 0.39 -14.87
CA ILE A 94 -10.12 0.31 -14.14
C ILE A 94 -9.95 0.94 -12.75
N VAL A 95 -8.91 0.56 -12.01
CA VAL A 95 -8.64 1.12 -10.67
C VAL A 95 -8.47 2.64 -10.72
N ASP A 96 -7.77 3.18 -11.72
CA ASP A 96 -7.55 4.63 -11.81
C ASP A 96 -8.81 5.43 -12.19
N ASN A 97 -9.78 4.82 -12.88
CA ASN A 97 -10.92 5.55 -13.46
C ASN A 97 -12.30 5.17 -12.88
N LEU A 98 -12.40 4.10 -12.08
CA LEU A 98 -13.67 3.68 -11.49
C LEU A 98 -14.10 4.66 -10.38
N ARG A 99 -15.20 5.37 -10.61
CA ARG A 99 -15.90 6.17 -9.59
C ARG A 99 -17.21 5.48 -9.18
N SER A 100 -17.37 5.16 -7.90
CA SER A 100 -18.57 4.57 -7.31
C SER A 100 -19.02 5.35 -6.07
N LYS A 101 -20.35 5.34 -5.78
CA LYS A 101 -20.96 5.84 -4.52
C LYS A 101 -20.29 5.30 -3.28
N ASP A 102 -19.80 4.08 -3.37
CA ASP A 102 -19.20 3.40 -2.24
C ASP A 102 -17.78 3.87 -1.93
N GLY A 103 -17.13 4.56 -2.88
CA GLY A 103 -15.69 4.86 -2.85
C GLY A 103 -14.93 4.15 -3.96
N LYS A 104 -13.66 4.51 -4.11
CA LYS A 104 -12.73 3.96 -5.13
C LYS A 104 -12.36 2.52 -4.85
N TYR A 105 -12.08 2.16 -3.60
CA TYR A 105 -11.61 0.83 -3.19
C TYR A 105 -12.70 -0.03 -2.55
N ARG A 106 -13.65 0.58 -1.84
CA ARG A 106 -14.76 -0.12 -1.16
C ARG A 106 -15.63 -0.92 -2.12
N VAL A 107 -15.79 -0.44 -3.36
CA VAL A 107 -16.56 -1.14 -4.40
C VAL A 107 -16.00 -2.54 -4.69
N TYR A 108 -14.69 -2.73 -4.65
CA TYR A 108 -14.07 -4.03 -4.89
C TYR A 108 -14.24 -4.99 -3.70
N ILE A 109 -14.34 -4.47 -2.48
CA ILE A 109 -14.57 -5.29 -1.27
C ILE A 109 -15.93 -5.98 -1.33
N LYS A 110 -16.95 -5.38 -1.96
CA LYS A 110 -18.28 -6.01 -2.19
C LYS A 110 -18.18 -7.32 -2.97
N LEU A 111 -17.12 -7.51 -3.76
CA LEU A 111 -16.90 -8.72 -4.53
C LEU A 111 -16.51 -9.92 -3.65
N ALA A 112 -16.39 -9.75 -2.32
CA ALA A 112 -16.12 -10.85 -1.39
C ALA A 112 -17.17 -11.98 -1.47
N ILE A 113 -18.46 -11.66 -1.58
CA ILE A 113 -19.52 -12.69 -1.73
C ILE A 113 -19.44 -13.37 -3.12
N PRO A 114 -19.40 -12.63 -4.25
CA PRO A 114 -19.13 -13.25 -5.55
C PRO A 114 -17.87 -14.12 -5.57
N SER A 115 -16.80 -13.67 -4.93
CA SER A 115 -15.55 -14.42 -4.78
C SER A 115 -15.74 -15.73 -4.02
N MET A 116 -16.49 -15.71 -2.91
CA MET A 116 -16.84 -16.92 -2.17
C MET A 116 -17.57 -17.91 -3.08
N VAL A 117 -18.62 -17.46 -3.77
CA VAL A 117 -19.44 -18.30 -4.65
C VAL A 117 -18.58 -18.91 -5.76
N LEU A 118 -17.75 -18.11 -6.43
CA LEU A 118 -16.85 -18.60 -7.48
C LEU A 118 -15.82 -19.60 -6.95
N THR A 119 -15.33 -19.40 -5.73
CA THR A 119 -14.38 -20.32 -5.08
C THR A 119 -15.07 -21.64 -4.69
N LEU A 120 -16.30 -21.59 -4.17
CA LEU A 120 -17.07 -22.80 -3.88
C LEU A 120 -17.40 -23.58 -5.15
N LEU A 121 -17.82 -22.87 -6.21
CA LEU A 121 -18.03 -23.47 -7.53
C LEU A 121 -16.74 -24.10 -8.06
N SER A 122 -15.60 -23.40 -7.96
CA SER A 122 -14.34 -23.91 -8.47
C SER A 122 -13.82 -25.12 -7.71
N LEU A 123 -14.15 -25.30 -6.42
CA LEU A 123 -13.79 -26.49 -5.63
C LEU A 123 -14.71 -27.69 -5.92
N TRP A 124 -16.00 -27.46 -6.15
CA TRP A 124 -17.01 -28.52 -6.24
C TRP A 124 -17.35 -28.96 -7.67
N LEU A 125 -16.74 -28.35 -8.68
CA LEU A 125 -16.87 -28.83 -10.05
C LEU A 125 -16.35 -30.29 -10.18
N PRO A 126 -16.99 -31.11 -11.03
CA PRO A 126 -16.71 -32.54 -11.13
C PRO A 126 -15.49 -32.83 -12.02
N TYR A 127 -14.33 -32.26 -11.70
CA TYR A 127 -13.12 -32.40 -12.52
C TYR A 127 -12.70 -33.86 -12.73
N GLU A 128 -12.76 -34.68 -11.68
CA GLU A 128 -12.41 -36.11 -11.72
C GLU A 128 -13.36 -36.89 -12.63
N GLN A 129 -14.67 -36.67 -12.50
CA GLN A 129 -15.67 -37.33 -13.32
C GLN A 129 -15.54 -36.95 -14.79
N VAL A 130 -15.25 -35.67 -15.08
CA VAL A 130 -14.98 -35.21 -16.44
C VAL A 130 -13.71 -35.90 -16.95
N ARG A 131 -12.60 -35.82 -16.22
CA ARG A 131 -11.32 -36.44 -16.59
C ARG A 131 -11.47 -37.93 -16.91
N ASP A 132 -12.18 -38.67 -16.07
CA ASP A 132 -12.24 -40.13 -16.11
C ASP A 132 -13.33 -40.67 -17.05
N ALA A 133 -14.20 -39.81 -17.60
CA ALA A 133 -15.28 -40.24 -18.49
C ALA A 133 -14.80 -40.83 -19.83
N HIS A 134 -13.96 -40.13 -20.60
CA HIS A 134 -13.48 -40.57 -21.92
C HIS A 134 -12.07 -39.98 -22.22
N GLN A 135 -11.04 -40.52 -21.55
CA GLN A 135 -9.64 -40.13 -21.82
C GLN A 135 -9.24 -40.50 -23.26
N PRO A 136 -8.42 -39.68 -23.97
CA PRO A 136 -7.70 -38.48 -23.51
C PRO A 136 -8.43 -37.14 -23.75
N PHE A 137 -9.52 -37.13 -24.53
CA PHE A 137 -10.20 -35.87 -24.90
C PHE A 137 -10.79 -35.14 -23.69
N THR A 138 -11.34 -35.88 -22.73
CA THR A 138 -11.94 -35.29 -21.54
C THR A 138 -10.93 -34.67 -20.56
N GLN A 139 -9.65 -35.06 -20.63
CA GLN A 139 -8.59 -34.39 -19.88
C GLN A 139 -8.41 -32.95 -20.36
N TYR A 140 -8.50 -32.68 -21.66
CA TYR A 140 -8.44 -31.32 -22.20
C TYR A 140 -9.68 -30.49 -21.84
N ILE A 141 -10.86 -31.12 -21.74
CA ILE A 141 -12.08 -30.48 -21.24
C ILE A 141 -11.90 -30.09 -19.76
N MET A 142 -11.38 -30.98 -18.93
CA MET A 142 -11.06 -30.66 -17.53
C MET A 142 -10.08 -29.48 -17.44
N ILE A 143 -9.02 -29.47 -18.25
CA ILE A 143 -8.03 -28.38 -18.29
C ILE A 143 -8.72 -27.06 -18.69
N ALA A 144 -9.58 -27.08 -19.71
CA ALA A 144 -10.33 -25.90 -20.13
C ALA A 144 -11.27 -25.38 -19.03
N MET A 145 -11.96 -26.27 -18.31
CA MET A 145 -12.80 -25.93 -17.16
C MET A 145 -11.99 -25.29 -16.03
N LEU A 146 -10.89 -25.92 -15.62
CA LEU A 146 -9.97 -25.40 -14.61
C LEU A 146 -9.43 -24.04 -15.00
N PHE A 147 -9.10 -23.86 -16.28
CA PHE A 147 -8.55 -22.62 -16.78
C PHE A 147 -9.56 -21.49 -16.72
N VAL A 148 -10.76 -21.68 -17.26
CA VAL A 148 -11.81 -20.65 -17.23
C VAL A 148 -12.17 -20.30 -15.80
N MET A 149 -12.40 -21.31 -14.95
CA MET A 149 -12.76 -21.10 -13.55
C MET A 149 -11.63 -20.46 -12.75
N GLY A 150 -10.39 -20.93 -12.91
CA GLY A 150 -9.22 -20.39 -12.24
C GLY A 150 -8.94 -18.94 -12.64
N GLN A 151 -9.09 -18.59 -13.92
CA GLN A 151 -8.95 -17.20 -14.37
C GLN A 151 -10.04 -16.31 -13.75
N VAL A 152 -11.32 -16.70 -13.86
CA VAL A 152 -12.44 -15.91 -13.31
C VAL A 152 -12.30 -15.74 -11.80
N GLN A 153 -12.00 -16.82 -11.07
CA GLN A 153 -11.74 -16.77 -9.62
C GLN A 153 -10.55 -15.86 -9.31
N GLY A 154 -9.42 -16.01 -10.01
CA GLY A 154 -8.21 -15.22 -9.80
C GLY A 154 -8.45 -13.72 -9.99
N TYR A 155 -9.20 -13.33 -11.03
CA TYR A 155 -9.55 -11.92 -11.24
C TYR A 155 -10.41 -11.34 -10.13
N VAL A 156 -11.47 -12.06 -9.73
CA VAL A 156 -12.38 -11.56 -8.68
C VAL A 156 -11.67 -11.49 -7.33
N GLN A 157 -10.87 -12.49 -6.97
CA GLN A 157 -10.06 -12.47 -5.74
C GLN A 157 -9.03 -11.32 -5.77
N SER A 158 -8.35 -11.10 -6.90
CA SER A 158 -7.39 -10.00 -7.06
C SER A 158 -8.03 -8.63 -6.85
N TRP A 159 -9.27 -8.43 -7.31
CA TRP A 159 -10.00 -7.19 -7.05
C TRP A 159 -10.36 -7.03 -5.57
N VAL A 160 -10.87 -8.07 -4.90
CA VAL A 160 -11.15 -8.00 -3.45
C VAL A 160 -9.86 -7.64 -2.69
N GLN A 161 -8.74 -8.28 -3.03
CA GLN A 161 -7.43 -7.98 -2.45
C GLN A 161 -7.01 -6.53 -2.71
N THR A 162 -7.16 -6.04 -3.94
CA THR A 162 -6.87 -4.64 -4.31
C THR A 162 -7.71 -3.67 -3.47
N GLY A 163 -8.98 -3.97 -3.22
CA GLY A 163 -9.87 -3.16 -2.41
C GLY A 163 -9.43 -3.07 -0.94
N VAL A 164 -9.11 -4.21 -0.32
CA VAL A 164 -8.73 -4.27 1.10
C VAL A 164 -7.34 -3.68 1.34
N THR A 165 -6.36 -4.07 0.53
CA THR A 165 -4.94 -3.66 0.71
C THR A 165 -4.73 -2.17 0.51
N ASN A 166 -5.42 -1.56 -0.46
CA ASN A 166 -5.30 -0.14 -0.72
C ASN A 166 -6.18 0.74 0.18
N MET A 167 -7.08 0.14 0.97
CA MET A 167 -7.96 0.90 1.87
C MET A 167 -7.17 1.77 2.86
N VAL A 168 -6.03 1.27 3.34
CA VAL A 168 -5.23 2.02 4.32
C VAL A 168 -4.62 3.29 3.71
N HIS A 169 -4.43 3.34 2.38
CA HIS A 169 -3.92 4.53 1.71
C HIS A 169 -4.97 5.65 1.62
N VAL A 170 -6.26 5.36 1.82
CA VAL A 170 -7.37 6.30 1.64
C VAL A 170 -8.21 6.54 2.89
N MET A 171 -7.96 5.78 3.97
CA MET A 171 -8.74 5.85 5.20
C MET A 171 -8.45 7.11 6.03
N THR A 172 -7.21 7.63 5.98
CA THR A 172 -6.79 8.86 6.66
C THR A 172 -5.92 9.71 5.74
N PRO A 173 -6.05 11.05 5.77
CA PRO A 173 -5.12 11.97 5.12
C PRO A 173 -3.83 12.18 5.94
N ASN A 174 -3.77 11.78 7.22
CA ASN A 174 -2.61 11.95 8.09
C ASN A 174 -1.64 10.75 7.99
N THR A 175 -0.41 11.00 7.55
CA THR A 175 0.64 9.97 7.38
C THR A 175 1.03 9.29 8.70
N GLN A 176 1.09 10.03 9.81
CA GLN A 176 1.47 9.44 11.10
C GLN A 176 0.38 8.48 11.60
N GLU A 177 -0.87 8.91 11.48
CA GLU A 177 -2.02 8.08 11.78
C GLU A 177 -2.06 6.85 10.87
N ARG A 178 -1.83 7.02 9.56
CA ARG A 178 -1.75 5.92 8.59
C ARG A 178 -0.71 4.87 9.00
N THR A 179 0.46 5.31 9.45
CA THR A 179 1.54 4.41 9.90
C THR A 179 1.15 3.62 11.14
N LYS A 180 0.45 4.25 12.10
CA LYS A 180 -0.10 3.55 13.27
C LYS A 180 -1.17 2.54 12.87
N ILE A 181 -2.10 2.93 12.01
CA ILE A 181 -3.16 2.06 11.47
C ILE A 181 -2.53 0.85 10.79
N MET A 182 -1.53 1.06 9.92
CA MET A 182 -0.80 -0.02 9.25
C MET A 182 -0.19 -0.99 10.24
N ALA A 183 0.53 -0.52 11.27
CA ALA A 183 1.14 -1.40 12.25
C ALA A 183 0.12 -2.25 13.02
N ILE A 184 -0.97 -1.64 13.48
CA ILE A 184 -2.07 -2.36 14.16
C ILE A 184 -2.69 -3.38 13.22
N THR A 185 -2.95 -2.97 11.98
CA THR A 185 -3.57 -3.80 10.95
C THR A 185 -2.68 -4.99 10.59
N SER A 186 -1.39 -4.76 10.44
CA SER A 186 -0.36 -5.77 10.20
C SER A 186 -0.29 -6.85 11.26
N ILE A 187 -0.34 -6.46 12.52
CA ILE A 187 -0.38 -7.42 13.64
C ILE A 187 -1.59 -8.33 13.51
N ILE A 188 -2.78 -7.77 13.32
CA ILE A 188 -4.02 -8.53 13.29
C ILE A 188 -4.14 -9.38 12.02
N TYR A 189 -3.86 -8.83 10.83
CA TYR A 189 -3.99 -9.59 9.59
C TYR A 189 -2.95 -10.72 9.51
N SER A 190 -1.75 -10.56 10.12
CA SER A 190 -0.71 -11.60 10.10
C SER A 190 -1.16 -12.89 10.78
N LEU A 191 -2.10 -12.80 11.72
CA LEU A 191 -2.74 -13.96 12.34
C LEU A 191 -3.44 -14.85 11.32
N GLY A 192 -3.93 -14.31 10.19
CA GLY A 192 -4.55 -15.10 9.14
C GLY A 192 -3.61 -16.14 8.54
N TYR A 193 -2.35 -15.78 8.28
CA TYR A 193 -1.32 -16.72 7.84
C TYR A 193 -0.99 -17.76 8.92
N SER A 194 -0.84 -17.31 10.17
CA SER A 194 -0.56 -18.20 11.30
C SER A 194 -1.66 -19.24 11.50
N ILE A 195 -2.92 -18.84 11.36
CA ILE A 195 -4.07 -19.76 11.45
C ILE A 195 -4.03 -20.77 10.29
N ASN A 196 -3.82 -20.32 9.05
CA ASN A 196 -3.74 -21.21 7.89
C ASN A 196 -2.60 -22.24 8.01
N ASN A 197 -1.43 -21.83 8.52
CA ASN A 197 -0.28 -22.71 8.74
C ASN A 197 -0.56 -23.82 9.76
N ILE A 198 -1.51 -23.63 10.68
CA ILE A 198 -1.95 -24.65 11.64
C ILE A 198 -3.13 -25.46 11.05
N TYR A 199 -4.06 -24.77 10.39
CA TYR A 199 -5.31 -25.33 9.88
C TYR A 199 -5.07 -26.36 8.76
N PHE A 200 -4.28 -26.04 7.73
CA PHE A 200 -4.12 -26.93 6.58
C PHE A 200 -3.44 -28.27 6.91
N PRO A 201 -2.36 -28.30 7.73
CA PRO A 201 -1.79 -29.57 8.19
C PRO A 201 -2.78 -30.39 9.03
N LEU A 202 -3.51 -29.75 9.96
CA LEU A 202 -4.49 -30.45 10.80
C LEU A 202 -5.62 -31.07 9.97
N MET A 203 -6.05 -30.41 8.89
CA MET A 203 -7.05 -30.97 7.98
C MET A 203 -6.55 -32.19 7.20
N VAL A 204 -5.23 -32.38 7.03
CA VAL A 204 -4.69 -33.59 6.38
C VAL A 204 -5.02 -34.82 7.24
N ASP A 205 -4.75 -34.74 8.54
CA ASP A 205 -5.00 -35.81 9.50
C ASP A 205 -6.50 -36.11 9.69
N VAL A 206 -7.35 -35.08 9.59
CA VAL A 206 -8.80 -35.21 9.77
C VAL A 206 -9.50 -35.79 8.53
N LEU A 207 -9.04 -35.44 7.33
CA LEU A 207 -9.74 -35.72 6.07
C LEU A 207 -9.11 -36.82 5.21
N SER A 208 -7.92 -37.30 5.57
CA SER A 208 -7.15 -38.23 4.75
C SER A 208 -6.77 -39.47 5.55
N ASP A 209 -7.24 -40.64 5.12
CA ASP A 209 -7.09 -41.90 5.87
C ASP A 209 -5.63 -42.40 6.00
N ASN A 210 -4.67 -41.79 5.31
CA ASN A 210 -3.23 -42.12 5.36
C ASN A 210 -2.31 -40.89 5.32
N GLY A 211 -2.82 -39.70 5.64
CA GLY A 211 -2.08 -38.45 5.48
C GLY A 211 -1.84 -38.03 4.02
N ASP A 212 -2.52 -38.67 3.06
CA ASP A 212 -2.45 -38.30 1.65
C ASP A 212 -3.25 -37.02 1.37
N LYS A 213 -2.55 -35.90 1.33
CA LYS A 213 -3.10 -34.57 1.02
C LYS A 213 -3.40 -34.35 -0.47
N TYR A 214 -3.11 -35.30 -1.35
CA TYR A 214 -3.25 -35.13 -2.80
C TYR A 214 -4.57 -35.68 -3.35
N ASN A 215 -5.64 -35.67 -2.57
CA ASN A 215 -6.96 -36.10 -3.00
C ASN A 215 -7.98 -34.95 -3.00
N MET A 216 -9.03 -35.07 -3.81
CA MET A 216 -10.06 -34.03 -3.90
C MET A 216 -10.88 -33.90 -2.61
N THR A 217 -10.96 -34.96 -1.80
CA THR A 217 -11.61 -34.92 -0.48
C THR A 217 -10.93 -33.93 0.46
N TYR A 218 -9.61 -33.94 0.53
CA TYR A 218 -8.81 -32.99 1.29
C TYR A 218 -9.02 -31.58 0.74
N PHE A 219 -8.90 -31.38 -0.59
CA PHE A 219 -9.05 -30.06 -1.17
C PHE A 219 -10.46 -29.49 -0.94
N ARG A 220 -11.52 -30.27 -1.15
CA ARG A 220 -12.89 -29.82 -0.87
C ARG A 220 -13.11 -29.58 0.62
N GLY A 221 -12.69 -30.51 1.49
CA GLY A 221 -12.95 -30.45 2.92
C GLY A 221 -12.16 -29.37 3.66
N SER A 222 -10.92 -29.09 3.24
CA SER A 222 -10.08 -28.05 3.86
C SER A 222 -10.35 -26.65 3.30
N TYR A 223 -10.53 -26.50 1.99
CA TYR A 223 -10.68 -25.17 1.39
C TYR A 223 -12.12 -24.64 1.47
N THR A 224 -13.14 -25.49 1.60
CA THR A 224 -14.55 -25.05 1.71
C THR A 224 -14.80 -24.23 2.99
N PRO A 225 -14.43 -24.68 4.21
CA PRO A 225 -14.66 -23.91 5.43
C PRO A 225 -13.97 -22.55 5.40
N VAL A 226 -12.76 -22.51 4.83
CA VAL A 226 -11.97 -21.29 4.70
C VAL A 226 -12.56 -20.33 3.67
N ALA A 227 -13.09 -20.84 2.55
CA ALA A 227 -13.81 -20.03 1.57
C ALA A 227 -15.07 -19.38 2.18
N LEU A 228 -15.76 -20.07 3.09
CA LEU A 228 -16.94 -19.54 3.81
C LEU A 228 -16.60 -18.36 4.74
N LEU A 229 -15.32 -18.08 5.01
CA LEU A 229 -14.88 -16.90 5.75
C LEU A 229 -14.78 -15.64 4.88
N MET A 230 -14.79 -15.75 3.54
CA MET A 230 -14.73 -14.61 2.61
C MET A 230 -15.75 -13.50 2.95
N PRO A 231 -17.02 -13.77 3.35
CA PRO A 231 -17.97 -12.70 3.71
C PRO A 231 -17.52 -11.84 4.89
N LEU A 232 -16.66 -12.34 5.80
CA LEU A 232 -16.10 -11.54 6.89
C LEU A 232 -15.23 -10.39 6.38
N VAL A 233 -14.72 -10.48 5.15
CA VAL A 233 -14.02 -9.38 4.47
C VAL A 233 -14.93 -8.14 4.34
N LEU A 234 -16.25 -8.31 4.29
CA LEU A 234 -17.21 -7.18 4.26
C LEU A 234 -17.20 -6.35 5.54
N LEU A 235 -16.60 -6.81 6.64
CA LEU A 235 -16.35 -5.96 7.81
C LEU A 235 -15.48 -4.75 7.43
N ALA A 236 -14.50 -4.93 6.53
CA ALA A 236 -13.72 -3.83 5.98
C ALA A 236 -14.57 -2.90 5.10
N TYR A 237 -15.66 -3.39 4.49
CA TYR A 237 -16.56 -2.57 3.68
C TYR A 237 -17.52 -1.72 4.54
N PHE A 238 -18.22 -2.36 5.48
CA PHE A 238 -19.21 -1.69 6.34
C PHE A 238 -18.58 -0.88 7.46
N GLY A 239 -17.40 -1.30 7.92
CA GLY A 239 -16.70 -0.71 9.04
C GLY A 239 -15.67 0.35 8.67
N THR A 240 -15.56 0.80 7.41
CA THR A 240 -14.58 1.82 7.01
C THR A 240 -15.18 2.88 6.09
N LYS A 241 -14.56 4.07 6.08
CA LYS A 241 -14.89 5.18 5.18
C LYS A 241 -13.64 5.66 4.44
N GLU A 242 -13.79 5.97 3.16
CA GLU A 242 -12.73 6.61 2.37
C GLU A 242 -12.76 8.12 2.61
N ARG A 243 -11.61 8.70 2.98
CA ARG A 243 -11.43 10.14 3.31
C ARG A 243 -10.37 10.74 2.39
N LEU A 244 -10.61 10.65 1.08
CA LEU A 244 -9.69 11.12 0.05
C LEU A 244 -9.88 12.61 -0.21
N VAL A 245 -8.79 13.38 -0.17
CA VAL A 245 -8.77 14.78 -0.59
C VAL A 245 -8.64 14.80 -2.12
N LEU A 246 -9.77 14.72 -2.82
CA LEU A 246 -9.85 14.89 -4.27
C LEU A 246 -10.86 15.99 -4.60
N PRO A 247 -10.54 16.92 -5.50
CA PRO A 247 -11.50 17.89 -6.00
C PRO A 247 -12.67 17.16 -6.65
N LYS A 248 -13.88 17.38 -6.13
CA LYS A 248 -15.11 16.80 -6.70
C LYS A 248 -15.41 17.45 -8.06
N SER A 249 -15.03 18.72 -8.21
CA SER A 249 -15.22 19.53 -9.42
C SER A 249 -14.44 19.03 -10.65
N ARG A 250 -13.50 18.09 -10.50
CA ARG A 250 -12.61 17.70 -11.59
C ARG A 250 -13.16 16.53 -12.42
N ILE A 251 -13.13 16.70 -13.76
CA ILE A 251 -13.31 15.61 -14.72
C ILE A 251 -12.06 14.72 -14.70
N THR A 252 -11.96 13.80 -13.73
CA THR A 252 -10.80 12.90 -13.63
C THR A 252 -11.02 11.67 -14.50
N LYS A 253 -10.57 11.73 -15.75
CA LYS A 253 -10.26 10.51 -16.49
C LYS A 253 -8.90 10.67 -17.13
N MET A 254 -7.92 9.98 -16.55
CA MET A 254 -6.57 9.99 -17.08
C MET A 254 -6.45 8.94 -18.19
N SER A 255 -5.91 9.33 -19.34
CA SER A 255 -5.56 8.34 -20.36
C SER A 255 -4.54 7.37 -19.79
N PHE A 256 -4.70 6.07 -20.04
CA PHE A 256 -3.76 5.03 -19.62
C PHE A 256 -2.30 5.40 -19.96
N THR A 257 -2.05 5.86 -21.19
CA THR A 257 -0.71 6.28 -21.64
C THR A 257 -0.16 7.49 -20.87
N SER A 258 -1.02 8.41 -20.47
CA SER A 258 -0.65 9.55 -19.63
C SER A 258 -0.29 9.09 -18.21
N SER A 259 -1.09 8.19 -17.62
CA SER A 259 -0.81 7.59 -16.30
C SER A 259 0.51 6.83 -16.28
N LEU A 260 0.79 6.01 -17.31
CA LEU A 260 2.06 5.28 -17.41
C LEU A 260 3.26 6.22 -17.49
N ARG A 261 3.16 7.25 -18.34
CA ARG A 261 4.24 8.22 -18.52
C ARG A 261 4.46 9.05 -17.25
N ALA A 262 3.38 9.39 -16.57
CA ALA A 262 3.42 10.10 -15.30
C ALA A 262 4.17 9.28 -14.24
N VAL A 263 3.85 7.98 -14.11
CA VAL A 263 4.57 7.05 -13.21
C VAL A 263 6.03 6.91 -13.62
N ALA A 264 6.32 6.72 -14.91
CA ALA A 264 7.68 6.60 -15.42
C ALA A 264 8.51 7.89 -15.23
N GLY A 265 7.88 9.05 -15.08
CA GLY A 265 8.55 10.31 -14.75
C GLY A 265 8.88 10.48 -13.26
N ASN A 266 8.38 9.60 -12.40
CA ASN A 266 8.55 9.71 -10.95
C ASN A 266 9.89 9.09 -10.52
N LYS A 267 10.80 9.92 -10.02
CA LYS A 267 12.11 9.48 -9.50
C LYS A 267 11.99 8.49 -8.33
N ILE A 268 11.04 8.71 -7.41
CA ILE A 268 10.87 7.89 -6.20
C ILE A 268 10.39 6.49 -6.58
N PHE A 269 9.55 6.40 -7.61
CA PHE A 269 9.14 5.12 -8.17
C PHE A 269 10.34 4.28 -8.62
N TRP A 270 11.29 4.87 -9.35
CA TRP A 270 12.49 4.17 -9.80
C TRP A 270 13.45 3.82 -8.67
N ILE A 271 13.58 4.68 -7.65
CA ILE A 271 14.36 4.36 -6.44
C ILE A 271 13.81 3.10 -5.77
N LYS A 272 12.49 3.04 -5.58
CA LYS A 272 11.81 1.88 -5.00
C LYS A 272 11.90 0.64 -5.88
N CYS A 273 11.72 0.78 -7.20
CA CYS A 273 11.83 -0.36 -8.12
C CYS A 273 13.25 -0.92 -8.17
N ALA A 274 14.27 -0.06 -8.10
CA ALA A 274 15.67 -0.50 -8.06
C ALA A 274 15.97 -1.35 -6.81
N ASP A 275 15.51 -0.93 -5.63
CA ASP A 275 15.56 -1.71 -4.37
C ASP A 275 14.84 -3.07 -4.53
N GLY A 276 13.63 -3.06 -5.09
CA GLY A 276 12.84 -4.27 -5.27
C GLY A 276 13.41 -5.27 -6.28
N TRP A 277 13.96 -4.80 -7.41
CA TRP A 277 14.45 -5.67 -8.48
C TRP A 277 15.85 -6.23 -8.23
N ASN A 278 16.66 -5.58 -7.40
CA ASN A 278 17.98 -6.08 -7.02
C ASN A 278 17.93 -7.19 -5.95
N ASN A 279 16.77 -7.40 -5.32
CA ASN A 279 16.54 -8.42 -4.29
C ASN A 279 16.87 -9.86 -4.71
N PHE A 280 16.99 -10.18 -6.01
CA PHE A 280 17.44 -11.52 -6.44
C PHE A 280 18.88 -11.85 -6.03
N LEU A 281 19.75 -10.84 -5.93
CA LEU A 281 21.13 -11.00 -5.47
C LEU A 281 21.15 -11.24 -3.97
N GLU A 282 20.45 -10.40 -3.20
CA GLU A 282 20.33 -10.56 -1.75
C GLU A 282 19.66 -11.89 -1.37
N GLY A 283 18.59 -12.24 -2.08
CA GLY A 283 17.81 -13.46 -1.88
C GLY A 283 18.56 -14.76 -2.22
N ALA A 284 19.74 -14.69 -2.86
CA ALA A 284 20.55 -15.86 -3.16
C ALA A 284 20.96 -16.65 -1.90
N LYS A 285 21.01 -16.00 -0.72
CA LYS A 285 21.25 -16.64 0.58
C LYS A 285 20.11 -17.52 1.09
N GLY A 286 18.91 -17.45 0.50
CA GLY A 286 17.67 -17.99 1.09
C GLY A 286 17.70 -19.47 1.48
N ASN A 287 18.45 -20.31 0.75
CA ASN A 287 18.50 -21.75 0.99
C ASN A 287 19.60 -22.19 1.96
N ILE A 288 20.44 -21.27 2.44
CA ILE A 288 21.62 -21.59 3.26
C ILE A 288 21.23 -22.26 4.59
N TRP A 289 20.22 -21.73 5.26
CA TRP A 289 19.77 -22.25 6.56
C TRP A 289 19.21 -23.68 6.43
N ASP A 290 18.46 -23.91 5.36
CA ASP A 290 17.88 -25.20 5.02
C ASP A 290 18.95 -26.24 4.65
N TRP A 291 19.89 -25.87 3.77
CA TRP A 291 20.96 -26.77 3.35
C TRP A 291 21.88 -27.17 4.49
N LEU A 292 22.19 -26.27 5.43
CA LEU A 292 23.01 -26.65 6.57
C LEU A 292 22.33 -27.68 7.49
N VAL A 293 21.01 -27.60 7.63
CA VAL A 293 20.24 -28.55 8.44
C VAL A 293 20.10 -29.88 7.72
N TYR A 294 19.67 -29.86 6.45
CA TYR A 294 19.31 -31.08 5.72
C TYR A 294 20.48 -31.76 5.00
N ARG A 295 21.55 -31.01 4.66
CA ARG A 295 22.69 -31.52 3.86
C ARG A 295 23.98 -31.58 4.67
N ALA A 296 24.17 -30.65 5.61
CA ALA A 296 25.33 -30.65 6.52
C ALA A 296 25.00 -31.24 7.91
N HIS A 297 23.74 -31.54 8.20
CA HIS A 297 23.28 -32.15 9.45
C HIS A 297 23.77 -31.43 10.73
N ILE A 298 23.82 -30.09 10.70
CA ILE A 298 24.26 -29.30 11.86
C ILE A 298 23.30 -29.41 13.06
N MET A 299 22.05 -29.80 12.81
CA MET A 299 21.02 -30.02 13.82
C MET A 299 19.90 -30.91 13.29
N LYS A 300 19.04 -31.40 14.19
CA LYS A 300 17.86 -32.20 13.83
C LYS A 300 16.79 -31.35 13.13
N SER A 301 16.07 -31.97 12.18
CA SER A 301 14.97 -31.32 11.46
C SER A 301 13.85 -30.83 12.39
N THR A 302 13.58 -31.52 13.50
CA THR A 302 12.55 -31.10 14.48
C THR A 302 12.97 -29.82 15.20
N THR A 303 14.23 -29.71 15.60
CA THR A 303 14.80 -28.50 16.20
C THR A 303 14.77 -27.34 15.21
N TYR A 304 15.15 -27.59 13.96
CA TYR A 304 15.05 -26.59 12.90
C TYR A 304 13.62 -26.07 12.72
N GLY A 305 12.61 -26.94 12.70
CA GLY A 305 11.20 -26.52 12.60
C GLY A 305 10.76 -25.57 13.72
N VAL A 306 11.14 -25.87 14.97
CA VAL A 306 10.86 -25.00 16.13
C VAL A 306 11.58 -23.66 16.01
N LEU A 307 12.88 -23.67 15.70
CA LEU A 307 13.69 -22.46 15.59
C LEU A 307 13.22 -21.58 14.43
N ASN A 308 12.90 -22.18 13.28
CA ASN A 308 12.36 -21.46 12.13
C ASN A 308 11.05 -20.76 12.49
N THR A 309 10.15 -21.42 13.24
CA THR A 309 8.90 -20.82 13.72
C THR A 309 9.15 -19.60 14.62
N ILE A 310 10.14 -19.68 15.51
CA ILE A 310 10.55 -18.56 16.38
C ILE A 310 11.12 -17.41 15.52
N SER A 311 12.00 -17.71 14.57
CA SER A 311 12.60 -16.69 13.69
C SER A 311 11.56 -16.00 12.79
N TYR A 312 10.57 -16.73 12.27
CA TYR A 312 9.47 -16.13 11.50
C TYR A 312 8.60 -15.20 12.37
N ASN A 313 8.43 -15.51 13.66
CA ASN A 313 7.75 -14.62 14.61
C ASN A 313 8.55 -13.33 14.92
N ALA A 314 9.85 -13.26 14.61
CA ALA A 314 10.64 -12.05 14.84
C ALA A 314 10.15 -10.85 14.01
N ASN A 315 9.58 -11.10 12.81
CA ASN A 315 9.03 -10.06 11.95
C ASN A 315 7.87 -9.31 12.64
N PHE A 316 7.03 -10.01 13.41
CA PHE A 316 5.95 -9.39 14.19
C PHE A 316 6.47 -8.25 15.09
N TRP A 317 7.59 -8.48 15.78
CA TRP A 317 8.18 -7.48 16.65
C TRP A 317 8.73 -6.28 15.86
N GLY A 318 9.34 -6.54 14.71
CA GLY A 318 9.79 -5.49 13.81
C GLY A 318 8.63 -4.61 13.31
N MET A 319 7.50 -5.23 12.95
CA MET A 319 6.27 -4.54 12.55
C MET A 319 5.69 -3.68 13.68
N LEU A 320 5.66 -4.21 14.90
CA LEU A 320 5.15 -3.50 16.08
C LEU A 320 5.94 -2.23 16.38
N PHE A 321 7.28 -2.28 16.28
CA PHE A 321 8.15 -1.13 16.59
C PHE A 321 8.36 -0.17 15.42
N SER A 322 7.96 -0.53 14.20
CA SER A 322 8.14 0.30 12.99
C SER A 322 7.61 1.73 13.11
N PRO A 323 6.39 2.00 13.64
CA PRO A 323 5.90 3.37 13.79
C PRO A 323 6.77 4.22 14.71
N TRP A 324 7.31 3.61 15.77
CA TRP A 324 8.19 4.30 16.70
C TRP A 324 9.52 4.65 16.04
N PHE A 325 10.09 3.72 15.26
CA PHE A 325 11.30 4.01 14.48
C PHE A 325 11.06 5.14 13.49
N ILE A 326 9.98 5.06 12.68
CA ILE A 326 9.62 6.07 11.67
C ILE A 326 9.49 7.46 12.31
N LYS A 327 8.75 7.57 13.42
CA LYS A 327 8.57 8.85 14.12
C LYS A 327 9.90 9.43 14.62
N LYS A 328 10.84 8.59 15.08
CA LYS A 328 12.07 9.04 15.74
C LYS A 328 13.21 9.34 14.76
N PHE A 329 13.34 8.55 13.70
CA PHE A 329 14.49 8.60 12.79
C PHE A 329 14.12 9.05 11.37
N GLY A 330 12.85 8.99 10.99
CA GLY A 330 12.37 9.28 9.63
C GLY A 330 12.61 8.12 8.66
N LYS A 331 11.80 8.01 7.60
CA LYS A 331 11.80 6.85 6.68
C LYS A 331 13.15 6.64 6.00
N LYS A 332 13.75 7.70 5.45
CA LYS A 332 15.04 7.63 4.71
C LYS A 332 16.16 7.03 5.55
N LYS A 333 16.36 7.55 6.77
CA LYS A 333 17.47 7.13 7.64
C LYS A 333 17.30 5.68 8.08
N ILE A 334 16.07 5.26 8.36
CA ILE A 334 15.77 3.88 8.75
C ILE A 334 16.02 2.93 7.59
N LYS A 335 15.61 3.28 6.37
CA LYS A 335 15.81 2.42 5.20
C LYS A 335 17.31 2.26 4.88
N ILE A 336 18.09 3.35 4.93
CA ILE A 336 19.56 3.29 4.78
C ILE A 336 20.19 2.46 5.90
N PHE A 337 19.81 2.70 7.16
CA PHE A 337 20.33 1.94 8.30
C PHE A 337 19.99 0.45 8.20
N LYS A 338 18.75 0.12 7.84
CA LYS A 338 18.27 -1.26 7.61
C LYS A 338 19.17 -1.95 6.58
N ASN A 339 19.34 -1.36 5.40
CA ASN A 339 20.10 -1.97 4.32
C ASN A 339 21.59 -2.11 4.69
N ILE A 340 22.17 -1.17 5.45
CA ILE A 340 23.54 -1.31 5.96
C ILE A 340 23.65 -2.45 6.98
N VAL A 341 22.74 -2.53 7.94
CA VAL A 341 22.71 -3.63 8.92
C VAL A 341 22.55 -4.98 8.22
N GLN A 342 21.75 -5.03 7.15
CA GLN A 342 21.55 -6.23 6.33
C GLN A 342 22.88 -6.76 5.76
N ILE A 343 23.75 -5.88 5.26
CA ILE A 343 25.09 -6.26 4.76
C ILE A 343 25.88 -6.98 5.86
N PHE A 344 25.90 -6.41 7.08
CA PHE A 344 26.61 -7.00 8.21
C PHE A 344 25.98 -8.32 8.68
N LEU A 345 24.66 -8.43 8.67
CA LEU A 345 23.96 -9.66 9.02
C LEU A 345 24.28 -10.77 8.01
N ILE A 346 24.25 -10.48 6.71
CA ILE A 346 24.65 -11.46 5.68
C ILE A 346 26.12 -11.84 5.84
N ALA A 347 27.01 -10.87 6.05
CA ALA A 347 28.43 -11.13 6.28
C ALA A 347 28.67 -12.00 7.52
N SER A 348 27.86 -11.85 8.56
CA SER A 348 28.00 -12.63 9.79
C SER A 348 27.73 -14.12 9.60
N TYR A 349 27.04 -14.54 8.52
CA TYR A 349 26.91 -15.97 8.19
C TYR A 349 28.29 -16.64 8.10
N PHE A 350 29.29 -15.97 7.50
CA PHE A 350 30.65 -16.49 7.35
C PHE A 350 31.32 -16.85 8.68
N LEU A 351 30.96 -16.17 9.77
CA LEU A 351 31.52 -16.43 11.10
C LEU A 351 31.02 -17.75 11.68
N PHE A 352 29.79 -18.15 11.35
CA PHE A 352 29.11 -19.25 12.03
C PHE A 352 29.04 -20.52 11.21
N TYR A 353 28.79 -20.45 9.91
CA TYR A 353 28.37 -21.64 9.15
C TYR A 353 29.43 -22.75 9.00
N LYS A 354 30.72 -22.41 9.16
CA LYS A 354 31.85 -23.38 9.19
C LYS A 354 32.29 -23.76 10.62
N SER A 355 31.68 -23.15 11.63
CA SER A 355 32.07 -23.34 13.04
C SER A 355 31.19 -24.39 13.74
N PRO A 356 31.65 -24.98 14.85
CA PRO A 356 30.82 -25.87 15.69
C PRO A 356 29.57 -25.18 16.25
N LEU A 357 29.55 -23.84 16.28
CA LEU A 357 28.41 -23.03 16.74
C LEU A 357 27.44 -22.67 15.61
N ALA A 358 27.56 -23.30 14.42
CA ALA A 358 26.72 -23.01 13.26
C ALA A 358 25.23 -22.97 13.60
N GLY A 359 24.71 -23.97 14.33
CA GLY A 359 23.29 -24.03 14.69
C GLY A 359 22.80 -22.82 15.52
N VAL A 360 23.52 -22.46 16.59
CA VAL A 360 23.11 -21.36 17.47
C VAL A 360 23.38 -20.00 16.81
N GLY A 361 24.56 -19.84 16.20
CA GLY A 361 24.98 -18.59 15.58
C GLY A 361 24.07 -18.19 14.41
N LEU A 362 23.76 -19.12 13.53
CA LEU A 362 22.87 -18.86 12.39
C LEU A 362 21.41 -18.68 12.83
N PHE A 363 20.95 -19.35 13.89
CA PHE A 363 19.64 -19.06 14.46
C PHE A 363 19.54 -17.60 14.93
N ILE A 364 20.56 -17.09 15.63
CA ILE A 364 20.60 -15.70 16.09
C ILE A 364 20.61 -14.75 14.88
N VAL A 365 21.52 -14.97 13.93
CA VAL A 365 21.65 -14.12 12.75
C VAL A 365 20.37 -14.11 11.93
N TYR A 366 19.78 -15.28 11.67
CA TYR A 366 18.54 -15.41 10.90
C TYR A 366 17.35 -14.76 11.63
N THR A 367 17.28 -14.86 12.95
CA THR A 367 16.24 -14.19 13.74
C THR A 367 16.39 -12.67 13.69
N LEU A 368 17.61 -12.16 13.75
CA LEU A 368 17.90 -10.72 13.60
C LEU A 368 17.60 -10.24 12.17
N ASP A 369 17.95 -11.02 11.16
CA ASP A 369 17.63 -10.77 9.74
C ASP A 369 16.12 -10.62 9.56
N ARG A 370 15.32 -11.55 10.11
CA ARG A 370 13.86 -11.50 10.08
C ARG A 370 13.24 -10.33 10.85
N PHE A 371 13.87 -9.89 11.94
CA PHE A 371 13.43 -8.69 12.67
C PHE A 371 13.70 -7.41 11.86
N VAL A 372 14.91 -7.30 11.29
CA VAL A 372 15.32 -6.16 10.46
C VAL A 372 14.51 -6.10 9.17
N ASP A 373 14.13 -7.25 8.61
CA ASP A 373 13.36 -7.38 7.39
C ASP A 373 11.86 -7.06 7.53
N THR A 374 11.53 -6.03 8.30
CA THR A 374 10.16 -5.50 8.40
C THR A 374 9.76 -4.77 7.11
N TYR A 375 9.53 -5.53 6.05
CA TYR A 375 9.32 -5.03 4.68
C TYR A 375 8.06 -4.18 4.55
N ASN A 376 6.95 -4.62 5.15
CA ASN A 376 5.63 -4.14 4.76
C ASN A 376 5.30 -2.72 5.24
N VAL A 377 5.77 -2.30 6.42
CA VAL A 377 5.29 -1.03 7.03
C VAL A 377 5.98 0.18 6.42
N ILE A 378 7.32 0.14 6.29
CA ILE A 378 8.12 1.26 5.76
C ILE A 378 7.86 1.43 4.26
N ASP A 379 7.85 0.33 3.50
CA ASP A 379 7.66 0.41 2.06
C ASP A 379 6.25 0.89 1.71
N SER A 380 5.22 0.44 2.45
CA SER A 380 3.86 0.96 2.27
C SER A 380 3.73 2.45 2.59
N ALA A 381 4.50 2.96 3.57
CA ALA A 381 4.55 4.39 3.86
C ALA A 381 5.20 5.16 2.70
N ILE A 382 6.33 4.68 2.18
CA ILE A 382 7.04 5.27 1.04
C ILE A 382 6.19 5.22 -0.24
N GLU A 383 5.43 4.14 -0.47
CA GLU A 383 4.50 4.07 -1.61
C GLU A 383 3.44 5.15 -1.53
N SER A 384 3.00 5.49 -0.32
CA SER A 384 2.08 6.59 -0.15
C SER A 384 2.74 7.93 -0.47
N ASP A 385 3.94 8.18 0.05
CA ASP A 385 4.70 9.41 -0.22
C ASP A 385 4.92 9.60 -1.73
N MET A 386 5.22 8.51 -2.44
CA MET A 386 5.37 8.48 -3.89
C MET A 386 4.09 8.91 -4.61
N ARG A 387 2.92 8.42 -4.19
CA ARG A 387 1.61 8.77 -4.75
C ARG A 387 1.22 10.21 -4.42
N ASP A 388 1.50 10.67 -3.21
CA ASP A 388 1.22 12.04 -2.76
C ASP A 388 2.11 13.05 -3.52
N ASN A 389 3.41 12.73 -3.71
CA ASN A 389 4.30 13.52 -4.55
C ASN A 389 3.85 13.56 -6.02
N GLN A 390 3.35 12.45 -6.55
CA GLN A 390 2.77 12.41 -7.90
C GLN A 390 1.56 13.35 -8.02
N GLN A 391 0.66 13.28 -7.03
CA GLN A 391 -0.53 14.13 -6.96
C GLN A 391 -0.13 15.60 -6.82
N TYR A 392 0.90 15.93 -6.03
CA TYR A 392 1.42 17.29 -5.94
C TYR A 392 1.97 17.80 -7.28
N LEU A 393 2.75 17.00 -8.01
CA LEU A 393 3.38 17.47 -9.25
C LEU A 393 2.39 17.61 -10.42
N ILE A 394 1.47 16.66 -10.59
CA ILE A 394 0.56 16.60 -11.76
C ILE A 394 -0.80 17.22 -11.45
N GLY A 395 -1.13 17.34 -10.17
CA GLY A 395 -2.45 17.67 -9.66
C GLY A 395 -3.37 16.46 -9.57
N GLU A 396 -3.16 15.40 -10.36
CA GLU A 396 -4.02 14.21 -10.40
C GLU A 396 -3.42 13.03 -9.63
N ARG A 397 -4.27 12.34 -8.85
CA ARG A 397 -3.87 11.14 -8.13
C ARG A 397 -3.90 9.90 -9.04
N ILE A 398 -2.78 9.19 -9.10
CA ILE A 398 -2.62 7.92 -9.82
C ILE A 398 -2.37 6.83 -8.79
N ASP A 399 -3.10 5.72 -8.85
CA ASP A 399 -2.89 4.61 -7.93
C ASP A 399 -2.61 3.28 -8.67
N GLY A 400 -3.40 2.94 -9.69
CA GLY A 400 -3.35 1.67 -10.42
C GLY A 400 -2.12 1.53 -11.31
N ALA A 401 -1.74 2.58 -12.06
CA ALA A 401 -0.62 2.51 -12.98
C ALA A 401 0.75 2.21 -12.31
N PHE A 402 0.93 2.57 -11.03
CA PHE A 402 2.16 2.27 -10.29
C PHE A 402 2.44 0.76 -10.18
N GLY A 403 1.41 -0.02 -9.83
CA GLY A 403 1.52 -1.47 -9.75
C GLY A 403 1.86 -2.08 -11.10
N PHE A 404 1.16 -1.64 -12.16
CA PHE A 404 1.42 -2.11 -13.52
C PHE A 404 2.86 -1.84 -13.99
N VAL A 405 3.35 -0.59 -13.89
CA VAL A 405 4.72 -0.28 -14.38
C VAL A 405 5.76 -1.07 -13.60
N SER A 406 5.59 -1.21 -12.28
CA SER A 406 6.48 -2.02 -11.43
C SER A 406 6.51 -3.48 -11.88
N THR A 407 5.35 -4.10 -12.09
CA THR A 407 5.25 -5.51 -12.49
C THR A 407 5.77 -5.75 -13.91
N TYR A 408 5.56 -4.83 -14.85
CA TYR A 408 5.96 -5.05 -16.26
C TYR A 408 7.44 -4.85 -16.47
N ALA A 409 7.98 -3.72 -15.98
CA ALA A 409 9.41 -3.49 -16.04
C ALA A 409 10.15 -4.53 -15.18
N GLY A 410 9.60 -4.87 -14.01
CA GLY A 410 10.12 -5.91 -13.14
C GLY A 410 10.06 -7.30 -13.76
N GLY A 411 9.00 -7.65 -14.49
CA GLY A 411 8.86 -8.95 -15.15
C GLY A 411 9.95 -9.19 -16.20
N ALA A 412 10.28 -8.18 -17.01
CA ALA A 412 11.36 -8.27 -17.98
C ALA A 412 12.74 -8.42 -17.31
N ILE A 413 12.98 -7.65 -16.24
CA ILE A 413 14.23 -7.73 -15.47
C ILE A 413 14.33 -9.10 -14.78
N ASN A 414 13.25 -9.53 -14.11
CA ASN A 414 13.17 -10.79 -13.39
C ASN A 414 13.38 -12.00 -14.30
N ALA A 415 12.88 -11.97 -15.54
CA ALA A 415 13.11 -13.04 -16.50
C ALA A 415 14.60 -13.26 -16.81
N VAL A 416 15.39 -12.18 -16.82
CA VAL A 416 16.84 -12.24 -17.02
C VAL A 416 17.55 -12.60 -15.71
N THR A 417 17.19 -11.95 -14.60
CA THR A 417 17.87 -12.14 -13.31
C THR A 417 17.58 -13.50 -12.69
N SER A 418 16.43 -14.13 -12.97
CA SER A 418 16.11 -15.48 -12.49
C SER A 418 17.06 -16.55 -13.02
N LEU A 419 17.76 -16.29 -14.14
CA LEU A 419 18.75 -17.20 -14.70
C LEU A 419 20.10 -17.15 -13.97
N PHE A 420 20.35 -16.10 -13.18
CA PHE A 420 21.64 -15.84 -12.56
C PHE A 420 22.00 -16.86 -11.46
N VAL A 421 21.07 -17.16 -10.55
CA VAL A 421 21.29 -18.11 -9.46
C VAL A 421 21.52 -19.54 -9.99
N PRO A 422 20.69 -20.09 -10.91
CA PRO A 422 20.96 -21.37 -11.56
C PRO A 422 22.31 -21.42 -12.30
N TRP A 423 22.72 -20.31 -12.91
CA TRP A 423 24.04 -20.22 -13.55
C TRP A 423 25.19 -20.35 -12.55
N ILE A 424 25.09 -19.71 -11.38
CA ILE A 424 26.07 -19.88 -10.28
C ILE A 424 26.11 -21.35 -9.84
N TYR A 425 24.95 -21.96 -9.66
CA TYR A 425 24.83 -23.36 -9.22
C TYR A 425 25.59 -24.27 -10.19
N LYS A 426 25.30 -24.14 -11.51
CA LYS A 426 25.95 -24.93 -12.55
C LYS A 426 27.47 -24.71 -12.59
N LYS A 427 27.92 -23.46 -12.48
CA LYS A 427 29.36 -23.13 -12.46
C LYS A 427 30.09 -23.72 -11.25
N LYS A 428 29.38 -23.93 -10.14
CA LYS A 428 29.91 -24.50 -8.89
C LYS A 428 29.74 -26.01 -8.80
N GLY A 429 29.29 -26.68 -9.87
CA GLY A 429 29.19 -28.13 -9.93
C GLY A 429 27.85 -28.70 -9.44
N PHE A 430 26.83 -27.87 -9.29
CA PHE A 430 25.47 -28.30 -8.98
C PHE A 430 24.52 -27.90 -10.13
N ASP A 431 24.13 -28.86 -10.96
CA ASP A 431 23.26 -28.62 -12.11
C ASP A 431 21.76 -28.81 -11.79
N GLY A 432 21.44 -29.20 -10.55
CA GLY A 432 20.08 -29.44 -10.08
C GLY A 432 19.56 -30.87 -10.31
N ASN A 433 20.34 -31.75 -10.96
CA ASN A 433 19.94 -33.13 -11.25
C ASN A 433 20.38 -34.09 -10.15
N ASP A 434 21.60 -33.91 -9.64
CA ASP A 434 22.14 -34.70 -8.53
C ASP A 434 22.30 -33.83 -7.29
N TYR A 435 21.49 -34.09 -6.26
CA TYR A 435 21.57 -33.36 -4.98
C TYR A 435 22.60 -33.96 -4.02
N SER A 436 23.13 -35.16 -4.30
CA SER A 436 24.12 -35.81 -3.44
C SER A 436 25.45 -35.03 -3.39
N VAL A 437 25.75 -34.24 -4.42
CA VAL A 437 26.89 -33.32 -4.46
C VAL A 437 26.79 -32.19 -3.42
N LEU A 438 25.62 -31.96 -2.85
CA LEU A 438 25.43 -31.00 -1.75
C LEU A 438 25.55 -31.67 -0.37
N ASP A 439 25.45 -33.00 -0.28
CA ASP A 439 25.52 -33.72 1.00
C ASP A 439 26.97 -33.75 1.52
N VAL A 440 27.16 -33.34 2.78
CA VAL A 440 28.50 -33.27 3.40
C VAL A 440 29.03 -34.66 3.76
N TYR A 441 28.14 -35.62 4.01
CA TYR A 441 28.47 -36.98 4.43
C TYR A 441 27.89 -38.01 3.46
N VAL A 442 28.64 -39.07 3.19
CA VAL A 442 28.17 -40.21 2.38
C VAL A 442 27.43 -41.18 3.29
N ASN A 443 26.24 -41.64 2.89
CA ASN A 443 25.41 -42.60 3.63
C ASN A 443 25.24 -42.22 5.13
N TYR A 444 24.77 -41.00 5.38
CA TYR A 444 24.58 -40.46 6.73
C TYR A 444 23.75 -41.41 7.62
N ASP A 445 24.27 -41.76 8.79
CA ASP A 445 23.57 -42.51 9.83
C ASP A 445 23.42 -41.64 11.08
N GLU A 446 22.17 -41.31 11.43
CA GLU A 446 21.82 -40.48 12.58
C GLU A 446 22.26 -41.10 13.94
N ARG A 447 22.47 -42.43 13.98
CA ARG A 447 22.89 -43.13 15.20
C ARG A 447 24.37 -42.97 15.51
N LEU A 448 25.17 -42.55 14.52
CA LEU A 448 26.60 -42.37 14.66
C LEU A 448 26.95 -40.90 14.91
N PRO A 449 27.92 -40.60 15.80
CA PRO A 449 28.40 -39.23 15.97
C PRO A 449 29.07 -38.72 14.69
N LEU A 450 28.93 -37.41 14.40
CA LEU A 450 29.45 -36.74 13.20
C LEU A 450 30.97 -36.97 12.95
N SER A 451 31.75 -37.22 14.01
CA SER A 451 33.18 -37.51 13.91
C SER A 451 33.51 -38.87 13.29
N LYS A 452 32.55 -39.81 13.32
CA LYS A 452 32.70 -41.18 12.78
C LYS A 452 32.07 -41.33 11.39
N GLN A 453 31.49 -40.27 10.84
CA GLN A 453 30.87 -40.31 9.53
C GLN A 453 31.87 -39.97 8.42
N THR A 454 31.67 -40.57 7.25
CA THR A 454 32.54 -40.37 6.09
C THR A 454 32.17 -39.09 5.34
N LYS A 455 33.10 -38.15 5.24
CA LYS A 455 32.90 -36.91 4.47
C LYS A 455 32.86 -37.20 2.97
N ASN A 456 31.94 -36.55 2.27
CA ASN A 456 31.80 -36.65 0.82
C ASN A 456 32.92 -35.84 0.11
N PRO A 457 33.80 -36.47 -0.68
CA PRO A 457 34.88 -35.79 -1.38
C PRO A 457 34.38 -34.89 -2.52
N ASN A 458 33.19 -35.15 -3.07
CA ASN A 458 32.59 -34.38 -4.16
C ASN A 458 31.67 -33.25 -3.66
N CYS A 459 31.66 -32.98 -2.35
CA CYS A 459 30.77 -31.99 -1.75
C CYS A 459 31.13 -30.57 -2.22
N VAL A 460 30.21 -29.93 -2.95
CA VAL A 460 30.37 -28.54 -3.42
C VAL A 460 29.66 -27.51 -2.54
N LEU A 461 28.90 -27.96 -1.52
CA LEU A 461 28.01 -27.13 -0.71
C LEU A 461 28.69 -25.88 -0.16
N TYR A 462 29.81 -26.01 0.57
CA TYR A 462 30.46 -24.86 1.20
C TYR A 462 31.04 -23.86 0.18
N SER A 463 31.58 -24.35 -0.94
CA SER A 463 32.10 -23.49 -2.04
C SER A 463 30.97 -22.74 -2.75
N LEU A 464 29.83 -23.40 -2.92
CA LEU A 464 28.61 -22.80 -3.44
C LEU A 464 28.09 -21.73 -2.47
N MET A 465 27.97 -22.04 -1.18
CA MET A 465 27.55 -21.11 -0.14
C MET A 465 28.46 -19.88 -0.03
N ASP A 466 29.78 -20.06 -0.05
CA ASP A 466 30.75 -18.96 -0.07
C ASP A 466 30.41 -17.98 -1.21
N THR A 467 30.12 -18.51 -2.40
CA THR A 467 29.81 -17.71 -3.57
C THR A 467 28.46 -17.00 -3.43
N LEU A 468 27.43 -17.71 -2.96
CA LEU A 468 26.10 -17.13 -2.76
C LEU A 468 26.09 -16.04 -1.68
N LEU A 469 26.85 -16.22 -0.60
CA LEU A 469 27.00 -15.21 0.45
C LEU A 469 27.71 -13.97 -0.07
N VAL A 470 28.81 -14.10 -0.82
CA VAL A 470 29.49 -12.94 -1.44
C VAL A 470 28.54 -12.21 -2.40
N VAL A 471 27.82 -12.94 -3.25
CA VAL A 471 26.81 -12.37 -4.15
C VAL A 471 25.72 -11.63 -3.37
N SER A 472 25.26 -12.20 -2.26
CA SER A 472 24.23 -11.59 -1.41
C SER A 472 24.73 -10.32 -0.71
N ILE A 473 26.00 -10.28 -0.28
CA ILE A 473 26.64 -9.08 0.29
C ILE A 473 26.71 -7.97 -0.77
N ILE A 474 27.12 -8.31 -1.99
CA ILE A 474 27.16 -7.34 -3.11
C ILE A 474 25.74 -6.84 -3.42
N GLY A 475 24.76 -7.74 -3.47
CA GLY A 475 23.35 -7.40 -3.62
C GLY A 475 22.89 -6.38 -2.59
N ALA A 476 23.03 -6.71 -1.30
CA ALA A 476 22.64 -5.84 -0.20
C ALA A 476 23.38 -4.48 -0.21
N ALA A 477 24.64 -4.43 -0.67
CA ALA A 477 25.38 -3.18 -0.83
C ALA A 477 24.82 -2.30 -1.94
N ILE A 478 24.42 -2.90 -3.07
CA ILE A 478 23.76 -2.19 -4.18
C ILE A 478 22.42 -1.63 -3.73
N ASP A 479 21.67 -2.35 -2.88
CA ASP A 479 20.36 -1.91 -2.36
C ASP A 479 20.44 -0.61 -1.54
N VAL A 480 21.59 -0.25 -0.97
CA VAL A 480 21.73 1.02 -0.23
C VAL A 480 21.74 2.22 -1.19
N LEU A 481 22.30 2.06 -2.40
CA LEU A 481 22.64 3.17 -3.29
C LEU A 481 21.43 4.02 -3.71
N PRO A 482 20.29 3.44 -4.15
CA PRO A 482 19.14 4.22 -4.57
C PRO A 482 18.58 5.12 -3.45
N TRP A 483 18.66 4.68 -2.19
CA TRP A 483 18.09 5.41 -1.06
C TRP A 483 18.82 6.70 -0.72
N PHE A 484 20.09 6.86 -1.11
CA PHE A 484 20.77 8.15 -0.98
C PHE A 484 20.11 9.23 -1.86
N LEU A 485 19.57 8.83 -3.01
CA LEU A 485 18.87 9.70 -3.96
C LEU A 485 17.44 10.06 -3.53
N TYR A 486 16.90 9.42 -2.48
CA TYR A 486 15.58 9.74 -1.93
C TYR A 486 15.60 11.13 -1.29
N ASP A 487 14.83 12.06 -1.84
CA ASP A 487 14.91 13.50 -1.53
C ASP A 487 13.74 14.02 -0.68
N ILE A 488 12.71 13.22 -0.43
CA ILE A 488 11.56 13.62 0.41
C ILE A 488 11.91 13.50 1.90
N SER A 489 11.87 14.61 2.62
CA SER A 489 11.83 14.63 4.09
C SER A 489 10.40 14.46 4.60
N GLU A 490 10.23 14.09 5.87
CA GLU A 490 8.90 14.05 6.51
C GLU A 490 8.24 15.45 6.51
N THR A 491 9.04 16.52 6.70
CA THR A 491 8.59 17.92 6.61
C THR A 491 8.14 18.27 5.20
N GLY A 492 8.90 17.88 4.18
CA GLY A 492 8.56 18.07 2.77
C GLY A 492 7.29 17.34 2.37
N GLN A 493 7.08 16.12 2.89
CA GLN A 493 5.83 15.39 2.69
C GLN A 493 4.63 16.14 3.28
N LYS A 494 4.71 16.58 4.54
CA LYS A 494 3.63 17.34 5.19
C LYS A 494 3.32 18.62 4.40
N SER A 495 4.36 19.27 3.89
CA SER A 495 4.26 20.48 3.07
C SER A 495 3.49 20.22 1.77
N MET A 496 3.83 19.14 1.04
CA MET A 496 3.09 18.73 -0.16
C MET A 496 1.62 18.43 0.13
N ILE A 497 1.32 17.75 1.24
CA ILE A 497 -0.07 17.45 1.64
C ILE A 497 -0.84 18.75 1.93
N ARG A 498 -0.24 19.72 2.62
CA ARG A 498 -0.87 21.03 2.85
C ARG A 498 -1.12 21.79 1.55
N ALA A 499 -0.16 21.80 0.64
CA ALA A 499 -0.34 22.41 -0.67
C ALA A 499 -1.47 21.74 -1.47
N ILE A 500 -1.57 20.40 -1.44
CA ILE A 500 -2.68 19.66 -2.08
C ILE A 500 -4.03 20.04 -1.47
N ARG A 501 -4.12 20.17 -0.14
CA ARG A 501 -5.35 20.61 0.55
C ARG A 501 -5.77 22.01 0.15
N ILE A 502 -4.83 22.95 0.07
CA ILE A 502 -5.10 24.33 -0.37
C ILE A 502 -5.56 24.37 -1.83
N ARG A 503 -4.91 23.59 -2.72
CA ARG A 503 -5.37 23.47 -4.11
C ARG A 503 -6.79 22.90 -4.19
N THR A 504 -7.11 21.92 -3.36
CA THR A 504 -8.45 21.30 -3.32
C THR A 504 -9.49 22.30 -2.80
N LEU A 505 -9.16 23.05 -1.74
CA LEU A 505 -9.99 24.14 -1.22
C LEU A 505 -10.34 25.15 -2.31
N VAL A 506 -9.35 25.56 -3.11
CA VAL A 506 -9.56 26.51 -4.21
C VAL A 506 -10.36 25.90 -5.37
N GLU A 507 -10.03 24.67 -5.80
CA GLU A 507 -10.70 24.01 -6.93
C GLU A 507 -12.16 23.61 -6.65
N ASP A 508 -12.51 23.36 -5.39
CA ASP A 508 -13.88 23.04 -5.00
C ASP A 508 -14.67 24.28 -4.53
N ASN A 509 -14.03 25.45 -4.46
CA ASN A 509 -14.69 26.69 -4.06
C ASN A 509 -15.88 27.00 -4.98
N GLY A 510 -17.05 27.29 -4.40
CA GLY A 510 -18.30 27.52 -5.13
C GLY A 510 -19.03 26.25 -5.60
N THR A 511 -18.57 25.05 -5.25
CA THR A 511 -19.36 23.82 -5.46
C THR A 511 -20.29 23.55 -4.29
N GLU A 512 -21.56 23.17 -4.58
CA GLU A 512 -22.59 22.90 -3.55
C GLU A 512 -22.26 21.71 -2.63
N ASN A 513 -21.22 20.93 -2.92
CA ASN A 513 -20.89 19.67 -2.26
C ASN A 513 -19.51 19.66 -1.57
N LEU A 514 -19.02 20.80 -1.08
CA LEU A 514 -17.79 20.85 -0.27
C LEU A 514 -17.95 20.03 1.02
N ASP A 515 -16.98 19.14 1.30
CA ASP A 515 -16.92 18.43 2.57
C ASP A 515 -16.39 19.39 3.66
N ASP A 516 -17.18 19.63 4.71
CA ASP A 516 -16.81 20.53 5.82
C ASP A 516 -15.43 20.19 6.40
N GLY A 517 -15.08 18.90 6.44
CA GLY A 517 -13.76 18.43 6.90
C GLY A 517 -12.62 18.92 6.00
N ALA A 518 -12.72 18.66 4.70
CA ALA A 518 -11.73 19.10 3.72
C ALA A 518 -11.60 20.64 3.67
N TYR A 519 -12.71 21.38 3.79
CA TYR A 519 -12.69 22.84 3.85
C TYR A 519 -11.93 23.35 5.08
N ILE A 520 -12.26 22.85 6.28
CA ILE A 520 -11.61 23.23 7.55
C ILE A 520 -10.11 22.92 7.48
N GLU A 521 -9.72 21.74 6.99
CA GLU A 521 -8.31 21.36 6.86
C GLU A 521 -7.53 22.24 5.88
N GLY A 522 -8.17 22.66 4.78
CA GLY A 522 -7.60 23.62 3.83
C GLY A 522 -7.37 24.99 4.49
N CYS A 523 -8.38 25.50 5.19
CA CYS A 523 -8.30 26.77 5.91
C CYS A 523 -7.22 26.73 7.00
N GLU A 524 -7.18 25.68 7.83
CA GLU A 524 -6.14 25.49 8.85
C GLU A 524 -4.73 25.46 8.24
N ALA A 525 -4.57 24.85 7.07
CA ALA A 525 -3.29 24.81 6.38
C ALA A 525 -2.83 26.23 5.98
N VAL A 526 -3.74 27.08 5.49
CA VAL A 526 -3.47 28.49 5.18
C VAL A 526 -3.15 29.28 6.45
N PHE A 527 -3.98 29.18 7.49
CA PHE A 527 -3.78 29.94 8.73
C PHE A 527 -2.48 29.56 9.44
N LYS A 528 -2.15 28.27 9.51
CA LYS A 528 -0.87 27.81 10.07
C LYS A 528 0.30 28.34 9.24
N ALA A 529 0.22 28.27 7.91
CA ALA A 529 1.27 28.82 7.06
C ALA A 529 1.46 30.32 7.31
N LYS A 530 0.39 31.12 7.29
CA LYS A 530 0.47 32.58 7.57
C LYS A 530 1.00 32.89 8.98
N LYS A 531 0.64 32.08 9.98
CA LYS A 531 1.09 32.26 11.37
C LYS A 531 2.60 32.02 11.54
N TYR A 532 3.13 30.98 10.90
CA TYR A 532 4.53 30.56 11.08
C TYR A 532 5.48 31.10 10.01
N TYR A 533 4.95 31.69 8.93
CA TYR A 533 5.75 32.27 7.86
C TYR A 533 6.62 33.44 8.36
N GLY A 534 7.89 33.44 7.96
CA GLY A 534 8.85 34.48 8.33
C GLY A 534 9.29 34.46 9.80
N LEU A 535 8.85 33.48 10.61
CA LEU A 535 9.38 33.29 11.95
C LEU A 535 10.73 32.58 11.91
N GLU A 536 11.61 32.90 12.86
CA GLU A 536 12.88 32.21 12.99
C GLU A 536 12.71 30.82 13.63
N LYS A 537 13.62 29.92 13.26
CA LYS A 537 13.71 28.59 13.89
C LYS A 537 14.24 28.74 15.31
N ASP A 538 13.58 28.07 16.25
CA ASP A 538 14.04 27.92 17.63
C ASP A 538 15.40 27.21 17.64
N ALA A 539 16.41 27.89 18.18
CA ALA A 539 17.78 27.42 18.27
C ALA A 539 18.01 26.38 19.38
N THR A 540 16.96 25.97 20.11
CA THR A 540 17.05 24.95 21.17
C THR A 540 17.64 23.65 20.63
N THR A 541 18.88 23.33 21.02
CA THR A 541 19.58 22.10 20.62
C THR A 541 19.46 21.00 21.68
N LYS A 542 19.91 19.79 21.30
CA LYS A 542 20.00 18.63 22.21
C LYS A 542 20.92 18.84 23.43
N ASP A 543 21.59 19.99 23.52
CA ASP A 543 22.47 20.31 24.65
C ASP A 543 21.69 20.55 25.95
N ILE A 544 20.46 21.06 25.89
CA ILE A 544 19.59 21.15 27.09
C ILE A 544 19.31 19.78 27.70
N LEU A 545 19.22 18.74 26.86
CA LEU A 545 19.03 17.37 27.30
C LEU A 545 20.33 16.78 27.87
N LYS A 546 21.50 17.16 27.33
CA LYS A 546 22.79 16.77 27.90
C LYS A 546 22.98 17.38 29.29
N GLN A 547 22.67 18.67 29.45
CA GLN A 547 22.72 19.37 30.74
C GLN A 547 21.77 18.74 31.76
N ALA A 548 20.52 18.47 31.37
CA ALA A 548 19.56 17.79 32.24
C ALA A 548 20.01 16.37 32.64
N LYS A 549 20.70 15.65 31.75
CA LYS A 549 21.27 14.33 32.04
C LYS A 549 22.53 14.39 32.91
N ALA A 550 23.24 15.51 32.93
CA ALA A 550 24.46 15.70 33.70
C ALA A 550 24.20 16.05 35.18
N LEU A 551 22.94 16.31 35.56
CA LEU A 551 22.54 16.50 36.96
C LEU A 551 22.92 15.28 37.83
N PRO A 552 23.30 15.49 39.09
CA PRO A 552 23.66 14.41 40.02
C PRO A 552 22.49 13.43 40.21
N SER A 553 22.81 12.18 40.56
CA SER A 553 21.82 11.10 40.69
C SER A 553 22.11 10.17 41.87
N THR A 554 22.72 10.72 42.91
CA THR A 554 23.25 9.99 44.05
C THR A 554 22.16 9.76 45.08
N THR A 555 21.34 10.77 45.37
CA THR A 555 20.20 10.68 46.30
C THR A 555 18.87 10.44 45.55
N GLU A 556 17.84 9.94 46.24
CA GLU A 556 16.48 9.78 45.67
C GLU A 556 15.90 11.11 45.18
N ALA A 557 16.07 12.19 45.95
CA ALA A 557 15.63 13.54 45.58
C ALA A 557 16.37 14.07 44.33
N GLU A 558 17.68 13.81 44.20
CA GLU A 558 18.45 14.14 43.00
C GLU A 558 17.98 13.35 41.77
N LYS A 559 17.64 12.06 41.94
CA LYS A 559 17.09 11.24 40.86
C LYS A 559 15.74 11.77 40.38
N GLU A 560 14.87 12.22 41.27
CA GLU A 560 13.58 12.84 40.91
C GLU A 560 13.77 14.16 40.18
N LEU A 561 14.61 15.06 40.70
CA LEU A 561 14.95 16.33 40.05
C LEU A 561 15.56 16.12 38.65
N ARG A 562 16.49 15.18 38.53
CA ARG A 562 17.07 14.78 37.23
C ARG A 562 16.01 14.25 36.27
N SER A 563 15.09 13.41 36.75
CA SER A 563 13.99 12.88 35.94
C SER A 563 13.06 13.98 35.43
N GLN A 564 12.69 14.92 36.29
CA GLN A 564 11.86 16.08 35.93
C GLN A 564 12.57 17.02 34.94
N ALA A 565 13.85 17.33 35.19
CA ALA A 565 14.66 18.14 34.27
C ALA A 565 14.79 17.48 32.90
N ILE A 566 14.99 16.16 32.84
CA ILE A 566 15.01 15.40 31.59
C ILE A 566 13.66 15.46 30.89
N LYS A 567 12.55 15.37 31.64
CA LYS A 567 11.19 15.47 31.07
C LYS A 567 10.95 16.85 30.47
N ASN A 568 11.24 17.92 31.21
CA ASN A 568 11.09 19.30 30.75
C ASN A 568 11.99 19.61 29.56
N ALA A 569 13.24 19.13 29.57
CA ALA A 569 14.15 19.28 28.44
C ALA A 569 13.66 18.55 27.18
N LYS A 570 13.09 17.35 27.33
CA LYS A 570 12.46 16.62 26.21
C LYS A 570 11.23 17.35 25.67
N GLU A 571 10.37 17.88 26.54
CA GLU A 571 9.19 18.64 26.13
C GLU A 571 9.58 19.93 25.41
N ARG A 572 10.59 20.66 25.91
CA ARG A 572 11.10 21.86 25.24
C ARG A 572 11.72 21.55 23.88
N LEU A 573 12.50 20.48 23.78
CA LEU A 573 13.03 19.99 22.50
C LEU A 573 11.90 19.63 21.52
N ALA A 574 10.89 18.91 21.98
CA ALA A 574 9.77 18.52 21.14
C ALA A 574 9.00 19.74 20.61
N LYS A 575 8.78 20.76 21.45
CA LYS A 575 8.14 22.02 21.04
C LYS A 575 8.99 22.81 20.05
N ALA A 576 10.31 22.87 20.27
CA ALA A 576 11.23 23.52 19.34
C ALA A 576 11.28 22.80 17.98
N GLU A 577 11.30 21.46 17.98
CA GLU A 577 11.23 20.64 16.76
C GLU A 577 9.91 20.85 16.01
N GLU A 578 8.78 20.87 16.72
CA GLU A 578 7.45 21.14 16.13
C GLU A 578 7.37 22.56 15.56
N HIS A 579 7.83 23.57 16.29
CA HIS A 579 7.89 24.96 15.80
C HIS A 579 8.74 25.07 14.54
N ASN A 580 9.93 24.48 14.54
CA ASN A 580 10.84 24.53 13.38
C ASN A 580 10.28 23.80 12.16
N GLU A 581 9.56 22.70 12.39
CA GLU A 581 8.83 21.99 11.34
C GLU A 581 7.69 22.85 10.77
N GLU A 582 6.91 23.52 11.61
CA GLU A 582 5.83 24.41 11.14
C GLU A 582 6.36 25.61 10.36
N VAL A 583 7.49 26.19 10.76
CA VAL A 583 8.17 27.27 10.01
C VAL A 583 8.57 26.80 8.61
N GLU A 584 9.23 25.64 8.51
CA GLU A 584 9.65 25.10 7.21
C GLU A 584 8.47 24.75 6.30
N ILE A 585 7.40 24.21 6.88
CA ILE A 585 6.17 23.94 6.14
C ILE A 585 5.50 25.24 5.69
N ALA A 586 5.49 26.27 6.53
CA ALA A 586 4.94 27.57 6.20
C ALA A 586 5.65 28.19 5.00
N ASP A 587 6.99 28.16 4.95
CA ASP A 587 7.77 28.67 3.82
C ASP A 587 7.37 27.98 2.51
N PHE A 588 7.25 26.65 2.52
CA PHE A 588 6.82 25.89 1.35
C PHE A 588 5.40 26.25 0.90
N VAL A 589 4.47 26.35 1.85
CA VAL A 589 3.07 26.65 1.55
C VAL A 589 2.90 28.07 1.03
N ILE A 590 3.59 29.05 1.62
CA ILE A 590 3.55 30.43 1.12
C ILE A 590 4.19 30.52 -0.26
N HIS A 591 5.31 29.84 -0.52
CA HIS A 591 5.89 29.75 -1.85
C HIS A 591 4.91 29.15 -2.88
N GLU A 592 4.10 28.17 -2.49
CA GLU A 592 3.04 27.64 -3.36
C GLU A 592 1.95 28.70 -3.65
N LEU A 593 1.51 29.46 -2.63
CA LEU A 593 0.51 30.52 -2.80
C LEU A 593 1.03 31.66 -3.69
N THR A 594 2.32 32.00 -3.60
CA THR A 594 2.97 33.06 -4.38
C THR A 594 3.63 32.56 -5.66
N ARG A 595 3.50 31.27 -6.01
CA ARG A 595 4.19 30.64 -7.16
C ARG A 595 3.96 31.36 -8.50
N PHE A 596 2.84 32.05 -8.61
CA PHE A 596 2.43 32.78 -9.80
C PHE A 596 3.02 34.19 -9.91
N GLU A 597 3.70 34.68 -8.87
CA GLU A 597 4.37 35.98 -8.85
C GLU A 597 5.77 35.93 -9.48
N ASN A 598 6.38 34.74 -9.50
CA ASN A 598 7.68 34.45 -10.11
C ASN A 598 7.61 34.53 -11.66
N ASP A 599 8.76 34.70 -12.32
CA ASP A 599 8.83 34.78 -13.81
C ASP A 599 8.21 33.55 -14.49
N PHE A 600 8.49 32.35 -13.95
CA PHE A 600 7.91 31.11 -14.45
C PHE A 600 6.37 31.15 -14.38
N GLY A 601 5.82 31.50 -13.21
CA GLY A 601 4.39 31.55 -12.98
C GLY A 601 3.67 32.59 -13.83
N LYS A 602 4.27 33.78 -14.03
CA LYS A 602 3.73 34.83 -14.90
C LYS A 602 3.59 34.37 -16.35
N LYS A 603 4.64 33.74 -16.91
CA LYS A 603 4.61 33.18 -18.27
C LYS A 603 3.69 31.97 -18.38
N GLN A 604 3.58 31.16 -17.33
CA GLN A 604 2.61 30.06 -17.30
C GLN A 604 1.18 30.59 -17.38
N ILE A 605 0.86 31.68 -16.67
CA ILE A 605 -0.45 32.32 -16.74
C ILE A 605 -0.72 32.90 -18.12
N GLU A 606 0.27 33.54 -18.74
CA GLU A 606 0.15 34.07 -20.11
C GLU A 606 -0.20 32.95 -21.11
N LEU A 607 0.52 31.83 -21.07
CA LEU A 607 0.21 30.65 -21.86
C LEU A 607 -1.21 30.13 -21.60
N CYS A 608 -1.60 29.99 -20.32
CA CYS A 608 -2.91 29.50 -19.95
C CYS A 608 -4.04 30.45 -20.40
N ARG A 609 -3.82 31.77 -20.31
CA ARG A 609 -4.77 32.79 -20.80
C ARG A 609 -4.94 32.72 -22.30
N LEU A 610 -3.86 32.52 -23.06
CA LEU A 610 -3.93 32.33 -24.50
C LEU A 610 -4.85 31.15 -24.85
N ILE A 611 -4.64 29.99 -24.22
CA ILE A 611 -5.45 28.80 -24.45
C ILE A 611 -6.92 29.04 -24.06
N VAL A 612 -7.17 29.66 -22.91
CA VAL A 612 -8.53 29.89 -22.40
C VAL A 612 -9.27 30.98 -23.20
N SER A 613 -8.57 31.94 -23.80
CA SER A 613 -9.15 33.02 -24.60
C SER A 613 -9.92 32.53 -25.84
N GLY A 614 -9.51 31.37 -26.40
CA GLY A 614 -10.25 30.72 -27.49
C GLY A 614 -11.57 30.10 -27.05
N GLY A 615 -11.86 30.06 -25.75
CA GLY A 615 -13.04 29.44 -25.17
C GLY A 615 -13.14 27.94 -25.43
N PRO A 616 -14.21 27.27 -24.96
CA PRO A 616 -14.38 25.83 -25.10
C PRO A 616 -14.43 25.34 -26.56
N GLN A 617 -14.78 26.23 -27.50
CA GLN A 617 -14.98 25.89 -28.91
C GLN A 617 -13.71 26.01 -29.75
N ASN A 618 -12.85 27.01 -29.47
CA ASN A 618 -11.74 27.38 -30.35
C ASN A 618 -10.36 27.37 -29.67
N PHE A 619 -10.23 26.87 -28.43
CA PHE A 619 -8.96 26.83 -27.68
C PHE A 619 -7.78 26.16 -28.41
N TYR A 620 -8.04 25.30 -29.40
CA TYR A 620 -6.98 24.61 -30.16
C TYR A 620 -6.47 25.43 -31.35
N GLN A 621 -7.09 26.56 -31.70
CA GLN A 621 -6.65 27.42 -32.81
C GLN A 621 -5.31 28.13 -32.51
N CYS A 622 -5.01 28.39 -31.23
CA CYS A 622 -3.74 28.97 -30.79
C CYS A 622 -2.61 27.94 -30.64
N ALA A 623 -2.71 26.75 -31.26
CA ALA A 623 -1.80 25.63 -30.99
C ALA A 623 -0.32 25.92 -31.30
N GLU A 624 -0.03 26.69 -32.34
CA GLU A 624 1.35 27.04 -32.72
C GLU A 624 1.96 28.02 -31.71
N GLU A 625 1.23 29.08 -31.40
CA GLU A 625 1.65 30.10 -30.45
C GLU A 625 1.77 29.55 -29.02
N ALA A 626 0.81 28.73 -28.59
CA ALA A 626 0.87 28.04 -27.29
C ALA A 626 2.08 27.11 -27.20
N GLN A 627 2.47 26.43 -28.28
CA GLN A 627 3.68 25.60 -28.29
C GLN A 627 4.95 26.42 -28.17
N ARG A 628 5.01 27.56 -28.86
CA ARG A 628 6.13 28.50 -28.76
C ARG A 628 6.28 29.01 -27.33
N LEU A 629 5.22 29.56 -26.73
CA LEU A 629 5.22 30.06 -25.36
C LEU A 629 5.57 28.96 -24.34
N ALA A 630 5.06 27.74 -24.52
CA ALA A 630 5.39 26.63 -23.63
C ALA A 630 6.88 26.23 -23.68
N ILE A 631 7.52 26.35 -24.85
CA ILE A 631 8.96 26.09 -25.01
C ILE A 631 9.79 27.23 -24.40
N GLU A 632 9.32 28.47 -24.54
CA GLU A 632 9.95 29.68 -24.00
C GLU A 632 9.82 29.82 -22.46
N LEU A 633 9.06 28.94 -21.80
CA LEU A 633 8.99 28.89 -20.34
C LEU A 633 10.40 28.76 -19.72
N PRO A 634 10.71 29.51 -18.64
CA PRO A 634 12.03 29.53 -18.01
C PRO A 634 12.52 28.14 -17.60
N ILE A 635 13.82 27.91 -17.77
CA ILE A 635 14.48 26.71 -17.23
C ILE A 635 14.91 27.03 -15.81
N SER A 636 14.18 26.49 -14.84
CA SER A 636 14.45 26.69 -13.42
C SER A 636 15.31 25.58 -12.83
N GLU A 637 15.97 25.88 -11.71
CA GLU A 637 16.62 24.87 -10.85
C GLU A 637 15.61 24.13 -9.97
N ILE A 638 14.44 24.72 -9.74
CA ILE A 638 13.34 24.15 -8.96
C ILE A 638 12.78 22.91 -9.68
N LYS A 639 12.73 21.78 -8.98
CA LYS A 639 12.36 20.46 -9.54
C LYS A 639 10.91 20.43 -10.03
N GLU A 640 10.03 21.12 -9.31
CA GLU A 640 8.61 21.29 -9.56
C GLU A 640 8.40 22.02 -10.89
N GLU A 641 9.05 23.17 -11.07
CA GLU A 641 8.94 23.99 -12.28
C GLU A 641 9.46 23.27 -13.53
N ARG A 642 10.54 22.47 -13.40
CA ARG A 642 10.99 21.59 -14.50
C ARG A 642 9.92 20.58 -14.92
N THR A 643 9.16 20.08 -13.96
CA THR A 643 8.09 19.09 -14.20
C THR A 643 6.88 19.76 -14.84
N TRP A 644 6.47 20.92 -14.33
CA TRP A 644 5.39 21.73 -14.90
C TRP A 644 5.71 22.22 -16.31
N ARG A 645 6.93 22.70 -16.57
CA ARG A 645 7.38 23.06 -17.94
C ARG A 645 7.20 21.90 -18.92
N LYS A 646 7.64 20.69 -18.55
CA LYS A 646 7.44 19.48 -19.37
C LYS A 646 5.97 19.16 -19.56
N GLN A 647 5.12 19.45 -18.58
CA GLN A 647 3.67 19.27 -18.67
C GLN A 647 3.04 20.28 -19.62
N GLU A 648 3.38 21.57 -19.51
CA GLU A 648 2.82 22.60 -20.39
C GLU A 648 3.23 22.44 -21.85
N ILE A 649 4.48 22.06 -22.14
CA ILE A 649 4.91 21.71 -23.50
C ILE A 649 4.07 20.56 -24.06
N ARG A 650 3.69 19.59 -23.22
CA ARG A 650 2.85 18.45 -23.64
C ARG A 650 1.40 18.88 -23.84
N ASN A 651 0.85 19.70 -22.95
CA ASN A 651 -0.49 20.26 -23.06
C ASN A 651 -0.62 21.07 -24.36
N ALA A 652 0.35 21.94 -24.65
CA ALA A 652 0.39 22.72 -25.88
C ALA A 652 0.46 21.84 -27.13
N LYS A 653 1.33 20.81 -27.16
CA LYS A 653 1.37 19.84 -28.27
C LYS A 653 0.07 19.04 -28.41
N ALA A 654 -0.64 18.81 -27.31
CA ALA A 654 -1.91 18.09 -27.33
C ALA A 654 -3.05 18.91 -27.95
N LEU A 655 -2.92 20.24 -28.12
CA LEU A 655 -3.92 21.08 -28.78
C LEU A 655 -4.21 20.61 -30.23
N LEU A 656 -3.17 20.23 -30.98
CA LEU A 656 -3.32 19.68 -32.34
C LEU A 656 -4.09 18.35 -32.35
N LYS A 657 -3.93 17.55 -31.29
CA LYS A 657 -4.70 16.32 -31.13
C LYS A 657 -6.15 16.65 -30.76
N SER A 658 -6.36 17.62 -29.89
CA SER A 658 -7.69 18.12 -29.50
C SER A 658 -8.47 18.63 -30.71
N GLU A 659 -7.84 19.35 -31.63
CA GLU A 659 -8.47 19.79 -32.89
C GLU A 659 -9.02 18.61 -33.70
N LYS A 660 -8.19 17.59 -33.95
CA LYS A 660 -8.60 16.38 -34.68
C LYS A 660 -9.76 15.65 -33.99
N LEU A 661 -9.73 15.59 -32.66
CA LEU A 661 -10.78 14.93 -31.87
C LEU A 661 -12.06 15.76 -31.82
N ALA A 662 -11.96 17.09 -31.77
CA ALA A 662 -13.09 18.01 -31.82
C ALA A 662 -13.84 17.83 -33.15
N ARG A 663 -13.16 17.84 -34.29
CA ARG A 663 -13.76 17.59 -35.61
C ARG A 663 -14.46 16.23 -35.70
N LYS A 664 -13.97 15.22 -34.97
CA LYS A 664 -14.53 13.86 -34.99
C LYS A 664 -15.76 13.70 -34.09
N TYR A 665 -15.74 14.26 -32.88
CA TYR A 665 -16.77 14.01 -31.86
C TYR A 665 -17.77 15.16 -31.71
N TYR A 666 -17.41 16.36 -32.17
CA TYR A 666 -18.16 17.60 -32.05
C TYR A 666 -18.15 18.37 -33.39
N PRO A 667 -18.72 17.80 -34.47
CA PRO A 667 -18.74 18.45 -35.79
C PRO A 667 -19.49 19.79 -35.77
N ASP A 668 -20.52 19.91 -34.93
CA ASP A 668 -21.36 21.12 -34.80
C ASP A 668 -20.87 22.07 -33.67
N GLY A 669 -19.70 21.80 -33.09
CA GLY A 669 -19.13 22.58 -31.99
C GLY A 669 -19.11 21.84 -30.65
N ILE A 670 -18.11 22.18 -29.82
CA ILE A 670 -17.91 21.54 -28.52
C ILE A 670 -18.96 22.06 -27.54
N ILE A 671 -19.74 21.14 -26.96
CA ILE A 671 -20.66 21.41 -25.87
C ILE A 671 -19.89 21.19 -24.55
N PRO A 672 -19.69 22.24 -23.72
CA PRO A 672 -19.07 22.07 -22.41
C PRO A 672 -19.87 21.10 -21.56
N PHE A 673 -19.18 20.17 -20.90
CA PHE A 673 -19.82 19.26 -19.96
C PHE A 673 -20.04 19.95 -18.62
N ASP A 674 -21.27 19.96 -18.13
CA ASP A 674 -21.58 20.39 -16.77
C ASP A 674 -21.36 19.23 -15.79
N ASN A 675 -20.54 19.48 -14.77
CA ASN A 675 -20.29 18.48 -13.74
C ASN A 675 -21.47 18.34 -12.77
N GLN A 676 -22.33 19.36 -12.63
CA GLN A 676 -23.53 19.26 -11.80
C GLN A 676 -24.47 18.19 -12.32
N ASP A 677 -24.71 18.12 -13.63
CA ASP A 677 -25.51 17.05 -14.25
C ASP A 677 -25.02 15.64 -13.86
N TYR A 678 -23.69 15.46 -13.80
CA TYR A 678 -23.07 14.21 -13.39
C TYR A 678 -23.29 13.91 -11.91
N GLU A 679 -23.10 14.92 -11.05
CA GLU A 679 -23.30 14.78 -9.60
C GLU A 679 -24.77 14.60 -9.24
N ASP A 680 -25.70 15.24 -9.95
CA ASP A 680 -27.15 15.05 -9.77
C ASP A 680 -27.56 13.64 -10.18
N ALA A 681 -27.12 13.20 -11.35
CA ALA A 681 -27.34 11.82 -11.78
C ALA A 681 -26.66 10.81 -10.83
N TYR A 682 -25.54 11.20 -10.23
CA TYR A 682 -24.91 10.39 -9.21
C TYR A 682 -25.76 10.35 -7.95
N ASN A 683 -26.27 11.48 -7.45
CA ASN A 683 -27.03 11.65 -6.23
C ASN A 683 -28.47 11.15 -6.29
N LEU A 684 -28.99 10.81 -7.48
CA LEU A 684 -30.28 10.13 -7.65
C LEU A 684 -30.44 8.95 -6.66
N PRO A 685 -31.64 8.74 -6.09
CA PRO A 685 -31.91 7.61 -5.21
C PRO A 685 -31.71 6.27 -5.94
N ASP A 686 -31.41 5.23 -5.16
CA ASP A 686 -31.18 3.85 -5.63
C ASP A 686 -32.03 2.84 -4.82
N GLY A 687 -33.09 3.31 -4.16
CA GLY A 687 -33.88 2.49 -3.24
C GLY A 687 -34.68 1.42 -3.99
N THR A 688 -35.19 1.76 -5.17
CA THR A 688 -35.96 0.84 -6.02
C THR A 688 -35.16 0.35 -7.23
N ARG A 689 -35.56 -0.80 -7.80
CA ARG A 689 -34.92 -1.37 -8.99
C ARG A 689 -35.02 -0.44 -10.20
N GLU A 690 -36.11 0.33 -10.30
CA GLU A 690 -36.36 1.26 -11.40
C GLU A 690 -35.49 2.51 -11.30
N GLU A 691 -35.40 3.10 -10.10
CA GLU A 691 -34.47 4.19 -9.79
C GLU A 691 -33.02 3.80 -10.10
N ALA A 692 -32.58 2.63 -9.62
CA ALA A 692 -31.25 2.12 -9.89
C ALA A 692 -30.99 1.92 -11.40
N LYS A 693 -32.00 1.52 -12.17
CA LYS A 693 -31.89 1.35 -13.64
C LYS A 693 -31.81 2.70 -14.35
N LEU A 694 -32.66 3.66 -13.97
CA LEU A 694 -32.66 5.03 -14.48
C LEU A 694 -31.31 5.68 -14.23
N ARG A 695 -30.84 5.62 -12.99
CA ARG A 695 -29.53 6.11 -12.59
C ARG A 695 -28.41 5.48 -13.39
N ARG A 696 -28.36 4.16 -13.52
CA ARG A 696 -27.33 3.47 -14.34
C ARG A 696 -27.35 3.94 -15.78
N LYS A 697 -28.53 4.21 -16.37
CA LYS A 697 -28.65 4.70 -17.74
C LYS A 697 -28.13 6.14 -17.86
N LEU A 698 -28.53 7.03 -16.96
CA LEU A 698 -28.06 8.42 -16.91
C LEU A 698 -26.55 8.51 -16.66
N MET A 699 -26.05 7.81 -15.64
CA MET A 699 -24.62 7.73 -15.33
C MET A 699 -23.79 7.21 -16.51
N ARG A 700 -24.27 6.20 -17.25
CA ARG A 700 -23.59 5.71 -18.46
C ARG A 700 -23.56 6.77 -19.57
N LYS A 701 -24.66 7.49 -19.78
CA LYS A 701 -24.75 8.56 -20.79
C LYS A 701 -23.80 9.71 -20.42
N LEU A 702 -23.96 10.27 -19.23
CA LEU A 702 -23.18 11.40 -18.73
C LEU A 702 -21.71 11.04 -18.57
N SER A 703 -21.37 9.83 -18.11
CA SER A 703 -19.97 9.38 -18.10
C SER A 703 -19.36 9.36 -19.51
N LYS A 704 -20.13 8.97 -20.54
CA LYS A 704 -19.62 8.94 -21.92
C LYS A 704 -19.42 10.36 -22.47
N GLU A 705 -20.34 11.27 -22.17
CA GLU A 705 -20.26 12.69 -22.56
C GLU A 705 -19.10 13.39 -21.85
N ARG A 706 -19.03 13.24 -20.52
CA ARG A 706 -17.92 13.71 -19.68
C ARG A 706 -16.58 13.19 -20.18
N ASP A 707 -16.47 11.89 -20.45
CA ASP A 707 -15.21 11.27 -20.88
C ASP A 707 -14.79 11.77 -22.27
N ARG A 708 -15.74 11.98 -23.19
CA ARG A 708 -15.46 12.58 -24.50
C ARG A 708 -14.96 14.01 -24.35
N TYR A 709 -15.67 14.83 -23.59
CA TYR A 709 -15.29 16.20 -23.34
C TYR A 709 -13.92 16.29 -22.64
N GLY A 710 -13.69 15.50 -21.58
CA GLY A 710 -12.42 15.46 -20.86
C GLY A 710 -11.22 15.07 -21.72
N VAL A 711 -11.41 14.21 -22.73
CA VAL A 711 -10.33 13.84 -23.67
C VAL A 711 -10.11 14.91 -24.75
N VAL A 712 -11.18 15.52 -25.26
CA VAL A 712 -11.10 16.56 -26.30
C VAL A 712 -10.54 17.86 -25.71
N ALA A 713 -11.12 18.32 -24.60
CA ALA A 713 -10.80 19.58 -23.95
C ALA A 713 -9.68 19.47 -22.90
N ALA A 714 -8.91 18.36 -22.85
CA ALA A 714 -7.91 18.14 -21.80
C ALA A 714 -6.90 19.32 -21.64
N PRO A 715 -6.32 19.90 -22.72
CA PRO A 715 -5.42 21.04 -22.59
C PRO A 715 -6.12 22.30 -22.07
N TYR A 716 -7.35 22.54 -22.53
CA TYR A 716 -8.19 23.66 -22.09
C TYR A 716 -8.56 23.55 -20.61
N LEU A 717 -9.00 22.37 -20.15
CA LEU A 717 -9.33 22.11 -18.75
C LEU A 717 -8.09 22.26 -17.85
N SER A 718 -6.92 21.82 -18.31
CA SER A 718 -5.65 22.01 -17.58
C SER A 718 -5.30 23.50 -17.46
N ALA A 719 -5.42 24.27 -18.54
CA ALA A 719 -5.14 25.70 -18.56
C ALA A 719 -6.12 26.48 -17.67
N LYS A 720 -7.42 26.19 -17.79
CA LYS A 720 -8.47 26.78 -16.95
C LYS A 720 -8.20 26.53 -15.47
N ARG A 721 -7.90 25.28 -15.08
CA ARG A 721 -7.55 24.94 -13.70
C ARG A 721 -6.37 25.75 -13.16
N THR A 722 -5.33 25.96 -13.98
CA THR A 722 -4.19 26.78 -13.56
C THR A 722 -4.58 28.24 -13.32
N LEU A 723 -5.51 28.78 -14.12
CA LEU A 723 -6.07 30.12 -13.91
C LEU A 723 -7.00 30.18 -12.69
N ASP A 724 -7.87 29.20 -12.50
CA ASP A 724 -8.75 29.10 -11.33
C ASP A 724 -7.91 29.06 -10.03
N LEU A 725 -6.80 28.30 -10.04
CA LEU A 725 -5.83 28.30 -8.93
C LEU A 725 -5.19 29.67 -8.70
N TYR A 726 -4.84 30.39 -9.77
CA TYR A 726 -4.27 31.74 -9.67
C TYR A 726 -5.27 32.73 -9.06
N GLU A 727 -6.52 32.71 -9.51
CA GLU A 727 -7.58 33.57 -8.98
C GLU A 727 -7.91 33.22 -7.54
N GLY A 728 -8.03 31.93 -7.22
CA GLY A 728 -8.29 31.50 -5.84
C GLY A 728 -7.15 31.77 -4.88
N TYR A 729 -5.88 31.77 -5.32
CA TYR A 729 -4.76 32.20 -4.47
C TYR A 729 -4.80 33.69 -4.16
N LYS A 730 -5.26 34.53 -5.09
CA LYS A 730 -5.47 35.96 -4.83
C LYS A 730 -6.59 36.21 -3.83
N ASN A 731 -7.68 35.44 -3.94
CA ASN A 731 -8.86 35.60 -3.10
C ASN A 731 -8.87 34.63 -1.91
N ILE A 732 -7.71 34.07 -1.52
CA ILE A 732 -7.65 33.01 -0.51
C ILE A 732 -8.24 33.45 0.84
N ASP A 733 -8.12 34.74 1.18
CA ASP A 733 -8.70 35.29 2.40
C ASP A 733 -10.23 35.27 2.38
N GLU A 734 -10.85 35.59 1.24
CA GLU A 734 -12.30 35.49 1.05
C GLU A 734 -12.76 34.03 1.12
N ILE A 735 -12.02 33.11 0.49
CA ILE A 735 -12.32 31.66 0.51
C ILE A 735 -12.28 31.11 1.94
N THR A 736 -11.43 31.65 2.81
CA THR A 736 -11.30 31.19 4.20
C THR A 736 -12.17 31.95 5.20
N ALA A 737 -12.93 32.96 4.77
CA ALA A 737 -13.66 33.86 5.66
C ALA A 737 -14.73 33.12 6.49
N ASP A 738 -15.42 32.14 5.90
CA ASP A 738 -16.49 31.40 6.56
C ASP A 738 -15.99 30.29 7.51
N TYR A 739 -14.67 30.20 7.74
CA TYR A 739 -14.06 29.16 8.57
C TYR A 739 -14.73 28.97 9.93
N GLU A 740 -14.91 30.04 10.71
CA GLU A 740 -15.49 29.94 12.05
C GLU A 740 -16.93 29.44 12.00
N THR A 741 -17.72 29.94 11.05
CA THR A 741 -19.11 29.53 10.83
C THR A 741 -19.20 28.04 10.49
N VAL A 742 -18.37 27.55 9.56
CA VAL A 742 -18.37 26.14 9.15
C VAL A 742 -17.90 25.23 10.29
N VAL A 743 -16.88 25.65 11.06
CA VAL A 743 -16.40 24.91 12.24
C VAL A 743 -17.51 24.79 13.29
N ASN A 744 -18.21 25.89 13.60
CA ASN A 744 -19.31 25.90 14.56
C ASN A 744 -20.46 25.00 14.11
N ASN A 745 -20.91 25.12 12.85
CA ASN A 745 -21.96 24.29 12.28
C ASN A 745 -21.60 22.79 12.32
N ARG A 746 -20.35 22.45 11.99
CA ARG A 746 -19.86 21.07 12.06
C ARG A 746 -19.85 20.56 13.50
N ASN A 747 -19.35 21.35 14.45
CA ASN A 747 -19.28 20.97 15.85
C ASN A 747 -20.68 20.76 16.45
N GLU A 748 -21.64 21.65 16.13
CA GLU A 748 -23.04 21.49 16.53
C GLU A 748 -23.67 20.22 15.95
N ARG A 749 -23.42 19.92 14.67
CA ARG A 749 -23.91 18.69 14.03
C ARG A 749 -23.34 17.45 14.72
N LEU A 750 -22.03 17.41 14.95
CA LEU A 750 -21.37 16.31 15.66
C LEU A 750 -21.89 16.18 17.11
N GLU A 751 -22.18 17.28 17.79
CA GLU A 751 -22.74 17.25 19.13
C GLU A 751 -24.17 16.70 19.15
N LYS A 752 -25.00 17.06 18.16
CA LYS A 752 -26.35 16.49 17.98
C LYS A 752 -26.27 14.98 17.74
N GLU A 753 -25.39 14.55 16.83
CA GLU A 753 -25.15 13.12 16.56
C GLU A 753 -24.65 12.38 17.82
N ARG A 754 -23.78 13.01 18.62
CA ARG A 754 -23.30 12.46 19.90
C ARG A 754 -24.45 12.24 20.88
N LYS A 755 -25.29 13.26 21.09
CA LYS A 755 -26.45 13.18 21.99
C LYS A 755 -27.43 12.09 21.54
N GLU A 756 -27.62 11.94 20.23
CA GLU A 756 -28.47 10.89 19.67
C GLU A 756 -27.87 9.48 19.87
N GLN A 757 -26.57 9.30 19.65
CA GLN A 757 -25.89 8.02 19.90
C GLN A 757 -25.92 7.65 21.39
N GLU A 758 -25.66 8.61 22.28
CA GLU A 758 -25.73 8.41 23.73
C GLU A 758 -27.15 8.00 24.16
N ARG A 759 -28.19 8.64 23.60
CA ARG A 759 -29.60 8.26 23.81
C ARG A 759 -29.84 6.81 23.37
N LEU A 760 -29.43 6.45 22.15
CA LEU A 760 -29.58 5.09 21.61
C LEU A 760 -28.82 4.04 22.44
N GLU A 761 -27.63 4.37 22.95
CA GLU A 761 -26.88 3.47 23.84
C GLU A 761 -27.53 3.31 25.21
N GLN A 762 -28.08 4.39 25.77
CA GLN A 762 -28.85 4.33 27.01
C GLN A 762 -30.12 3.49 26.84
N GLU A 763 -30.86 3.66 25.75
CA GLU A 763 -32.01 2.83 25.40
C GLU A 763 -31.62 1.35 25.27
N ARG A 764 -30.53 1.03 24.57
CA ARG A 764 -30.01 -0.34 24.46
C ARG A 764 -29.59 -0.93 25.82
N LYS A 765 -28.99 -0.13 26.71
CA LYS A 765 -28.64 -0.56 28.07
C LYS A 765 -29.89 -0.82 28.91
N ASN A 766 -30.90 0.04 28.80
CA ASN A 766 -32.17 -0.11 29.50
C ASN A 766 -32.94 -1.35 29.00
N ASP A 767 -32.97 -1.59 27.69
CA ASP A 767 -33.56 -2.82 27.10
C ASP A 767 -32.82 -4.09 27.55
N ARG A 768 -31.47 -4.06 27.61
CA ARG A 768 -30.68 -5.18 28.17
C ARG A 768 -31.00 -5.44 29.64
N LYS A 769 -31.05 -4.40 30.46
CA LYS A 769 -31.42 -4.52 31.89
C LYS A 769 -32.85 -5.03 32.05
N GLY A 770 -33.78 -4.57 31.21
CA GLY A 770 -35.15 -5.07 31.15
C GLY A 770 -35.20 -6.57 30.83
N LYS A 771 -34.50 -7.01 29.79
CA LYS A 771 -34.38 -8.43 29.41
C LYS A 771 -33.72 -9.28 30.48
N GLU A 772 -32.70 -8.78 31.17
CA GLU A 772 -32.06 -9.45 32.30
C GLU A 772 -32.99 -9.56 33.51
N ALA A 773 -33.74 -8.51 33.84
CA ALA A 773 -34.76 -8.52 34.89
C ALA A 773 -35.89 -9.51 34.56
N SER A 774 -36.38 -9.53 33.32
CA SER A 774 -37.38 -10.51 32.87
C SER A 774 -36.85 -11.95 32.90
N ARG A 775 -35.56 -12.17 32.59
CA ARG A 775 -34.92 -13.49 32.72
C ARG A 775 -34.74 -13.92 34.17
N ARG A 776 -34.48 -12.97 35.09
CA ARG A 776 -34.41 -13.23 36.53
C ARG A 776 -35.77 -13.51 37.16
N LEU A 777 -36.85 -12.93 36.62
CA LEU A 777 -38.23 -13.23 37.04
C LEU A 777 -38.77 -14.55 36.48
N ARG A 778 -38.18 -15.06 35.39
CA ARG A 778 -38.52 -16.36 34.78
C ARG A 778 -37.73 -17.55 35.34
N LYS A 779 -36.69 -17.30 36.12
CA LYS A 779 -35.97 -18.29 36.92
C LYS A 779 -36.47 -18.22 38.35
#